data_AF-A0A2E3DRH4-F1
#
_entry.id   AF-A0A2E3DRH4-F1
#
_cell.length_a   1.000
_cell.length_b   1.000
_cell.length_c   1.000
_cell.angle_alpha   90.00
_cell.angle_beta   90.00
_cell.angle_gamma   90.00
#
_symmetry.space_group_name_H-M   'P 1'
#
loop_
_entity.id
_entity.type
_entity.pdbx_description
1 polymer ?
#
loop_
_entity_poly.entity_id
_entity_poly.type
_entity_poly.pdbx_seq_one_letter_code
_entity_poly.pdbx_strand_id
1 'polypeptide(L)'
;MEKIYLSLIKLNSLQFKYRTILSFFVVLISMVVVDILFYINFHTIADIFNNILNIDLSNPDTIDLTFAPEIWGGVLAMVLGTLIIVIAIAAESSPKLMDLFVKDWLSLIYVWFLILASLHAVLIMFYVAPLGRVSSSVLNTYIYLFLASLFTLPYIFYILLYSKTSNVVSTISSIIKNFIISLKKPMVHSAMKNDLNIVSEYQKEIMGSLDQLDDLLAFTEFKETQTEIIREISQIIQLYIKQKPNFNNTFFNLTPTIQSNATFRTYTDIQYKEMADSQSFYEVKTFRLLGSAYIKMITNDRFDIASLIPAEMVDIGKTCIDVNDDVALGHVNIRFNTLFRFAIKHAYKNNEPRNLYNLAFHYANMIQEYIKANRVDMAKYCYDKFKFYANDIYKNAESNPGLYFVVDTLTFELRKCQVLIHEKGWSDDDQVDLLKMILQLDKPPGYSKDDVDKGILGGNNGTRRIQIGLALFYLSVKKNKFAKAIAEDYLDDLAYFDEKTFKSNANTQCFLLSIFGPQFWEDTDRGTLNIYFAPEKDQIEPFKELLFSLMDERLEALQRDVKFLSLEVDKLMQKRQRQDGYLNDADKEQMEDLQRKIAARETNDEDSISIWTINNDILYSLLCIAFFADQEIDESEKDVIFNSYKLFVPEVDNESFNKDFGLATSKFIDLKSEESRQKQFDDSLIKIKTEPTIENKQLNQLIHCYINIANADDFIHDNEVTLIKHAITIWEMDLTINKPSSGQKLELEK
;
A
#
# COMPACT_ATOMS: atom_id res chain seq x y z
N MET A 1 32.74 37.34 16.29
CA MET A 1 32.58 36.06 15.57
C MET A 1 31.48 36.12 14.53
N GLU A 2 30.23 36.44 14.90
CA GLU A 2 29.11 36.47 13.94
C GLU A 2 29.30 37.43 12.75
N LYS A 3 29.81 38.65 12.98
CA LYS A 3 30.14 39.59 11.89
C LYS A 3 31.22 39.05 10.94
N ILE A 4 32.22 38.32 11.47
CA ILE A 4 33.30 37.70 10.68
C ILE A 4 32.73 36.55 9.83
N TYR A 5 31.86 35.72 10.43
CA TYR A 5 31.14 34.65 9.73
C TYR A 5 30.24 35.16 8.61
N LEU A 6 29.51 36.25 8.87
CA LEU A 6 28.69 36.90 7.86
C LEU A 6 29.53 37.48 6.73
N SER A 7 30.66 38.12 7.03
CA SER A 7 31.61 38.61 6.01
C SER A 7 32.22 37.47 5.18
N LEU A 8 32.60 36.35 5.80
CA LEU A 8 33.15 35.18 5.09
C LEU A 8 32.12 34.54 4.17
N ILE A 9 30.85 34.43 4.59
CA ILE A 9 29.79 33.87 3.75
C ILE A 9 29.46 34.81 2.60
N LYS A 10 29.40 36.12 2.84
CA LYS A 10 29.23 37.11 1.77
C LYS A 10 30.38 37.07 0.77
N LEU A 11 31.63 36.90 1.24
CA LEU A 11 32.79 36.72 0.37
C LEU A 11 32.65 35.46 -0.49
N ASN A 12 32.23 34.34 0.12
CA ASN A 12 32.04 33.09 -0.61
C ASN A 12 30.89 33.21 -1.63
N SER A 13 29.75 33.80 -1.25
CA SER A 13 28.65 34.10 -2.17
C SER A 13 29.09 35.00 -3.34
N LEU A 14 29.88 36.05 -3.08
CA LEU A 14 30.48 36.89 -4.12
C LEU A 14 31.41 36.10 -5.04
N GLN A 15 32.24 35.20 -4.50
CA GLN A 15 33.09 34.29 -5.28
C GLN A 15 32.26 33.36 -6.17
N PHE A 16 31.11 32.86 -5.70
CA PHE A 16 30.21 32.05 -6.51
C PHE A 16 29.54 32.87 -7.62
N LYS A 17 29.06 34.09 -7.32
CA LYS A 17 28.34 34.95 -8.27
C LYS A 17 29.23 35.54 -9.35
N TYR A 18 30.47 35.92 -9.01
CA TYR A 18 31.41 36.60 -9.91
C TYR A 18 32.60 35.72 -10.29
N ARG A 19 32.44 34.38 -10.25
CA ARG A 19 33.52 33.40 -10.46
C ARG A 19 34.32 33.64 -11.75
N THR A 20 33.66 33.91 -12.86
CA THR A 20 34.29 34.19 -14.16
C THR A 20 35.16 35.45 -14.12
N ILE A 21 34.69 36.51 -13.49
CA ILE A 21 35.43 37.78 -13.37
C ILE A 21 36.58 37.63 -12.38
N LEU A 22 36.34 36.92 -11.27
CA LEU A 22 37.37 36.68 -10.26
C LEU A 22 38.50 35.80 -10.83
N SER A 23 38.16 34.71 -11.53
CA SER A 23 39.16 33.87 -12.20
C SER A 23 39.98 34.66 -13.23
N PHE A 24 39.35 35.55 -14.00
CA PHE A 24 40.06 36.47 -14.90
C PHE A 24 41.11 37.30 -14.13
N PHE A 25 40.72 37.98 -13.06
CA PHE A 25 41.66 38.80 -12.27
C PHE A 25 42.75 37.97 -11.60
N VAL A 26 42.41 36.78 -11.10
CA VAL A 26 43.40 35.86 -10.50
C VAL A 26 44.45 35.44 -11.52
N VAL A 27 44.03 35.05 -12.73
CA VAL A 27 44.96 34.66 -13.80
C VAL A 27 45.77 35.87 -14.26
N LEU A 28 45.14 37.02 -14.47
CA LEU A 28 45.82 38.25 -14.89
C LEU A 28 46.91 38.66 -13.90
N ILE A 29 46.58 38.74 -12.61
CA ILE A 29 47.53 39.10 -11.56
C ILE A 29 48.64 38.05 -11.48
N SER A 30 48.30 36.76 -11.53
CA SER A 30 49.29 35.69 -11.52
C SER A 30 50.27 35.80 -12.68
N MET A 31 49.78 36.07 -13.90
CA MET A 31 50.63 36.21 -15.09
C MET A 31 51.56 37.42 -14.99
N VAL A 32 51.04 38.56 -14.50
CA VAL A 32 51.85 39.78 -14.29
C VAL A 32 52.93 39.54 -13.23
N VAL A 33 52.58 38.88 -12.12
CA VAL A 33 53.54 38.55 -11.06
C VAL A 33 54.62 37.60 -11.57
N VAL A 34 54.25 36.56 -12.31
CA VAL A 34 55.20 35.62 -12.92
C VAL A 34 56.09 36.32 -13.94
N ASP A 35 55.55 37.22 -14.77
CA ASP A 35 56.34 38.01 -15.72
C ASP A 35 57.38 38.90 -15.01
N ILE A 36 56.97 39.60 -13.94
CA ILE A 36 57.87 40.43 -13.14
C ILE A 36 58.96 39.60 -12.46
N LEU A 37 58.59 38.46 -11.85
CA LEU A 37 59.55 37.56 -11.22
C LEU A 37 60.53 36.97 -12.23
N PHE A 38 60.04 36.62 -13.43
CA PHE A 38 60.90 36.11 -14.50
C PHE A 38 61.86 37.19 -15.00
N TYR A 39 61.39 38.43 -15.17
CA TYR A 39 62.23 39.58 -15.54
C TYR A 39 63.36 39.82 -14.51
N ILE A 40 63.05 39.83 -13.21
CA ILE A 40 64.06 40.03 -12.15
C ILE A 40 65.14 38.93 -12.19
N ASN A 41 64.74 37.69 -12.45
CA ASN A 41 65.66 36.55 -12.48
C ASN A 41 66.28 36.30 -13.86
N PHE A 42 65.91 37.06 -14.88
CA PHE A 42 66.23 36.76 -16.27
C PHE A 42 67.73 36.72 -16.55
N HIS A 43 68.50 37.64 -15.96
CA HIS A 43 69.95 37.67 -16.14
C HIS A 43 70.61 36.36 -15.72
N THR A 44 70.22 35.83 -14.56
CA THR A 44 70.71 34.54 -14.05
C THR A 44 70.31 33.39 -14.96
N ILE A 45 69.09 33.41 -15.49
CA ILE A 45 68.58 32.37 -16.40
C ILE A 45 69.34 32.43 -17.73
N ALA A 46 69.54 33.62 -18.30
CA ALA A 46 70.27 33.82 -19.54
C ALA A 46 71.74 33.36 -19.40
N ASP A 47 72.40 33.66 -18.28
CA ASP A 47 73.77 33.20 -18.01
C ASP A 47 73.87 31.68 -17.92
N ILE A 48 72.89 31.01 -17.30
CA ILE A 48 72.84 29.54 -17.23
C ILE A 48 72.72 28.94 -18.63
N PHE A 49 71.81 29.46 -19.45
CA PHE A 49 71.61 28.97 -20.82
C PHE A 49 72.82 29.22 -21.72
N ASN A 50 73.47 30.37 -21.56
CA ASN A 50 74.67 30.69 -22.33
C ASN A 50 75.83 29.77 -21.93
N ASN A 51 76.04 29.53 -20.63
CA ASN A 51 77.16 28.70 -20.16
C ASN A 51 76.96 27.19 -20.41
N ILE A 52 75.73 26.67 -20.33
CA ILE A 52 75.44 25.23 -20.44
C ILE A 52 75.11 24.83 -21.88
N LEU A 53 74.34 25.66 -22.60
CA LEU A 53 73.77 25.34 -23.91
C LEU A 53 74.36 26.19 -25.04
N ASN A 54 75.21 27.18 -24.74
CA ASN A 54 75.78 28.13 -25.71
C ASN A 54 74.72 28.91 -26.50
N ILE A 55 73.58 29.19 -25.84
CA ILE A 55 72.45 29.96 -26.39
C ILE A 55 72.38 31.30 -25.67
N ASP A 56 72.55 32.39 -26.42
CA ASP A 56 72.36 33.75 -25.92
C ASP A 56 70.88 34.16 -26.01
N LEU A 57 70.17 34.09 -24.88
CA LEU A 57 68.77 34.49 -24.76
C LEU A 57 68.57 36.01 -24.60
N SER A 58 69.65 36.77 -24.40
CA SER A 58 69.57 38.22 -24.14
C SER A 58 69.48 39.06 -25.41
N ASN A 59 69.90 38.50 -26.54
CA ASN A 59 69.81 39.14 -27.85
C ASN A 59 68.42 38.87 -28.49
N PRO A 60 67.61 39.90 -28.79
CA PRO A 60 66.33 39.71 -29.47
C PRO A 60 66.46 39.04 -30.85
N ASP A 61 67.57 39.26 -31.56
CA ASP A 61 67.76 38.77 -32.93
C ASP A 61 68.07 37.27 -33.00
N THR A 62 68.44 36.65 -31.86
CA THR A 62 68.71 35.20 -31.78
C THR A 62 67.43 34.39 -31.51
N ILE A 63 66.32 35.05 -31.18
CA ILE A 63 65.04 34.41 -30.84
C ILE A 63 64.02 34.82 -31.90
N ASP A 64 63.60 33.88 -32.75
CA ASP A 64 62.48 34.12 -33.67
C ASP A 64 61.18 34.17 -32.86
N LEU A 65 60.50 35.31 -32.88
CA LEU A 65 59.29 35.59 -32.11
C LEU A 65 58.06 35.77 -33.00
N THR A 66 58.24 35.73 -34.32
CA THR A 66 57.19 36.05 -35.29
C THR A 66 56.11 34.96 -35.37
N PHE A 67 56.47 33.72 -35.07
CA PHE A 67 55.54 32.58 -35.11
C PHE A 67 54.63 32.48 -33.87
N ALA A 68 55.02 33.05 -32.73
CA ALA A 68 54.37 32.76 -31.46
C ALA A 68 52.87 33.17 -31.44
N PRO A 69 52.47 34.36 -31.94
CA PRO A 69 51.05 34.71 -32.04
C PRO A 69 50.24 33.77 -32.94
N GLU A 70 50.83 33.25 -34.01
CA GLU A 70 50.17 32.31 -34.93
C GLU A 70 49.91 30.96 -34.24
N ILE A 71 50.91 30.41 -33.54
CA ILE A 71 50.73 29.15 -32.79
C ILE A 71 49.74 29.33 -31.64
N TRP A 72 49.79 30.46 -30.91
CA TRP A 72 48.78 30.80 -29.90
C TRP A 72 47.37 30.85 -30.51
N GLY A 73 47.22 31.45 -31.69
CA GLY A 73 45.98 31.44 -32.44
C GLY A 73 45.50 30.02 -32.75
N GLY A 74 46.40 29.13 -33.17
CA GLY A 74 46.12 27.71 -33.41
C GLY A 74 45.68 26.95 -32.16
N VAL A 75 46.39 27.10 -31.04
CA VAL A 75 46.05 26.46 -29.76
C VAL A 75 44.70 26.97 -29.24
N LEU A 76 44.48 28.29 -29.29
CA LEU A 76 43.23 28.90 -28.87
C LEU A 76 42.06 28.41 -29.75
N ALA A 77 42.24 28.39 -31.07
CA ALA A 77 41.23 27.90 -32.01
C ALA A 77 40.90 26.42 -31.79
N MET A 78 41.91 25.58 -31.53
CA MET A 78 41.72 24.17 -31.22
C MET A 78 40.89 23.98 -29.94
N VAL A 79 41.28 24.67 -28.85
CA VAL A 79 40.59 24.52 -27.55
C VAL A 79 39.18 25.11 -27.60
N LEU A 80 39.03 26.37 -28.03
CA LEU A 80 37.71 27.02 -28.10
C LEU A 80 36.80 26.36 -29.12
N GLY A 81 37.32 25.96 -30.28
CA GLY A 81 36.55 25.24 -31.31
C GLY A 81 36.03 23.91 -30.77
N THR A 82 36.88 23.14 -30.09
CA THR A 82 36.45 21.87 -29.47
C THR A 82 35.42 22.12 -28.37
N LEU A 83 35.62 23.12 -27.51
CA LEU A 83 34.63 23.48 -26.47
C LEU A 83 33.26 23.82 -27.07
N ILE A 84 33.23 24.65 -28.11
CA ILE A 84 31.98 25.04 -28.78
C ILE A 84 31.27 23.80 -29.33
N ILE A 85 31.99 22.90 -29.99
CA ILE A 85 31.42 21.66 -30.55
C ILE A 85 30.90 20.75 -29.43
N VAL A 86 31.71 20.48 -28.41
CA VAL A 86 31.33 19.57 -27.32
C VAL A 86 30.16 20.11 -26.52
N ILE A 87 30.17 21.41 -26.20
CA ILE A 87 29.06 22.06 -25.47
C ILE A 87 27.80 22.06 -26.34
N ALA A 88 27.90 22.32 -27.65
CA ALA A 88 26.74 22.30 -28.54
C ALA A 88 26.11 20.90 -28.60
N ILE A 89 26.91 19.85 -28.81
CA ILE A 89 26.44 18.46 -28.85
C ILE A 89 25.85 18.05 -27.49
N ALA A 90 26.53 18.38 -26.40
CA ALA A 90 26.08 18.00 -25.08
C ALA A 90 24.83 18.79 -24.64
N ALA A 91 24.65 20.03 -25.10
CA ALA A 91 23.47 20.84 -24.82
C ALA A 91 22.18 20.27 -25.45
N GLU A 92 22.27 19.46 -26.52
CA GLU A 92 21.10 18.76 -27.09
C GLU A 92 20.52 17.72 -26.12
N SER A 93 21.37 17.06 -25.34
CA SER A 93 20.98 15.98 -24.42
C SER A 93 20.96 16.40 -22.94
N SER A 94 21.70 17.45 -22.58
CA SER A 94 21.90 17.90 -21.21
C SER A 94 21.67 19.42 -21.11
N PRO A 95 20.43 19.86 -20.80
CA PRO A 95 20.13 21.27 -20.63
C PRO A 95 21.04 21.92 -19.60
N LYS A 96 21.38 23.21 -19.81
CA LYS A 96 22.15 24.03 -18.87
C LYS A 96 23.57 23.51 -18.58
N LEU A 97 24.13 22.66 -19.44
CA LEU A 97 25.54 22.24 -19.34
C LEU A 97 26.52 23.43 -19.36
N MET A 98 26.16 24.51 -20.07
CA MET A 98 26.88 25.77 -20.05
C MET A 98 26.99 26.37 -18.62
N ASP A 99 25.93 26.28 -17.81
CA ASP A 99 25.94 26.81 -16.44
C ASP A 99 26.94 26.07 -15.55
N LEU A 100 27.15 24.77 -15.80
CA LEU A 100 28.13 23.96 -15.09
C LEU A 100 29.55 24.26 -15.54
N PHE A 101 29.76 24.49 -16.84
CA PHE A 101 31.06 24.88 -17.38
C PHE A 101 31.52 26.23 -16.84
N VAL A 102 30.64 27.23 -16.81
CA VAL A 102 30.94 28.56 -16.27
C VAL A 102 31.18 28.52 -14.75
N LYS A 103 30.73 27.47 -14.06
CA LYS A 103 31.04 27.25 -12.65
C LYS A 103 32.35 26.48 -12.42
N ASP A 104 32.97 25.87 -13.43
CA ASP A 104 34.18 25.07 -13.23
C ASP A 104 35.45 25.93 -13.16
N TRP A 105 36.21 25.81 -12.06
CA TRP A 105 37.43 26.60 -11.84
C TRP A 105 38.56 26.21 -12.79
N LEU A 106 38.72 24.91 -13.07
CA LEU A 106 39.80 24.43 -13.92
C LEU A 106 39.63 24.97 -15.35
N SER A 107 38.41 24.85 -15.88
CA SER A 107 38.04 25.39 -17.19
C SER A 107 38.22 26.90 -17.28
N LEU A 108 37.71 27.65 -16.30
CA LEU A 108 37.84 29.10 -16.30
C LEU A 108 39.30 29.57 -16.23
N ILE A 109 40.11 28.98 -15.34
CA ILE A 109 41.52 29.35 -15.19
C ILE A 109 42.28 29.05 -16.48
N TYR A 110 42.07 27.87 -17.07
CA TYR A 110 42.78 27.45 -18.27
C TYR A 110 42.39 28.31 -19.49
N VAL A 111 41.09 28.56 -19.71
CA VAL A 111 40.63 29.40 -20.83
C VAL A 111 41.13 30.84 -20.68
N TRP A 112 41.06 31.42 -19.47
CA TRP A 112 41.61 32.76 -19.24
C TRP A 112 43.11 32.82 -19.43
N PHE A 113 43.84 31.78 -19.01
CA PHE A 113 45.28 31.67 -19.24
C PHE A 113 45.60 31.67 -20.74
N LEU A 114 44.89 30.88 -21.55
CA LEU A 114 45.08 30.86 -23.01
C LEU A 114 44.80 32.23 -23.65
N ILE A 115 43.69 32.88 -23.28
CA ILE A 115 43.31 34.19 -23.83
C ILE A 115 44.34 35.25 -23.45
N LEU A 116 44.71 35.34 -22.17
CA LEU A 116 45.64 36.35 -21.68
C LEU A 116 47.08 36.10 -22.16
N ALA A 117 47.52 34.85 -22.26
CA ALA A 117 48.84 34.52 -22.80
C ALA A 117 48.95 34.76 -24.30
N SER A 118 47.88 34.52 -25.06
CA SER A 118 47.79 34.91 -26.47
C SER A 118 47.83 36.43 -26.65
N LEU A 119 47.04 37.18 -25.86
CA LEU A 119 47.07 38.65 -25.90
C LEU A 119 48.45 39.20 -25.50
N HIS A 120 49.08 38.59 -24.50
CA HIS A 120 50.44 38.91 -24.07
C HIS A 120 51.47 38.68 -25.20
N ALA A 121 51.34 37.60 -25.98
CA ALA A 121 52.18 37.34 -27.14
C ALA A 121 52.05 38.42 -28.22
N VAL A 122 50.82 38.84 -28.53
CA VAL A 122 50.55 39.93 -29.49
C VAL A 122 51.15 41.25 -29.00
N LEU A 123 50.98 41.58 -27.71
CA LEU A 123 51.52 42.81 -27.13
C LEU A 123 53.06 42.81 -27.20
N ILE A 124 53.69 41.69 -26.85
CA ILE A 124 55.13 41.51 -26.93
C ILE A 124 55.62 41.72 -28.37
N MET A 125 54.98 41.11 -29.36
CA MET A 125 55.39 41.24 -30.77
C MET A 125 55.55 42.70 -31.22
N PHE A 126 54.66 43.61 -30.78
CA PHE A 126 54.74 45.03 -31.14
C PHE A 126 55.67 45.85 -30.24
N TYR A 127 55.94 45.41 -29.01
CA TYR A 127 56.60 46.22 -27.98
C TYR A 127 57.88 45.62 -27.38
N VAL A 128 58.41 44.50 -27.88
CA VAL A 128 59.69 43.89 -27.42
C VAL A 128 60.86 44.87 -27.52
N ALA A 129 61.07 45.48 -28.69
CA ALA A 129 62.20 46.37 -28.92
C ALA A 129 62.08 47.72 -28.20
N PRO A 130 60.92 48.39 -28.15
CA PRO A 130 60.74 49.65 -27.39
C PRO A 130 60.84 49.49 -25.87
N LEU A 131 60.46 48.34 -25.29
CA LEU A 131 60.36 48.16 -23.84
C LEU A 131 61.55 47.41 -23.21
N GLY A 132 62.47 46.86 -24.01
CA GLY A 132 63.64 46.13 -23.50
C GLY A 132 63.28 44.88 -22.69
N ARG A 133 62.13 44.24 -23.00
CA ARG A 133 61.60 43.08 -22.25
C ARG A 133 61.73 41.77 -23.03
N VAL A 134 62.96 41.40 -23.37
CA VAL A 134 63.27 40.11 -24.01
C VAL A 134 62.84 38.93 -23.12
N SER A 135 62.95 39.09 -21.80
CA SER A 135 62.53 38.08 -20.82
C SER A 135 61.07 37.68 -20.94
N SER A 136 60.16 38.64 -21.14
CA SER A 136 58.72 38.39 -21.27
C SER A 136 58.40 37.60 -22.53
N SER A 137 59.21 37.82 -23.57
CA SER A 137 59.12 37.09 -24.83
C SER A 137 59.57 35.64 -24.68
N VAL A 138 60.72 35.42 -24.03
CA VAL A 138 61.21 34.08 -23.70
C VAL A 138 60.21 33.32 -22.82
N LEU A 139 59.68 33.98 -21.78
CA LEU A 139 58.66 33.42 -20.90
C LEU A 139 57.41 33.00 -21.67
N ASN A 140 56.90 33.85 -22.54
CA ASN A 140 55.69 33.55 -23.29
C ASN A 140 55.90 32.40 -24.28
N THR A 141 56.95 32.48 -25.10
CA THR A 141 57.21 31.54 -26.20
C THR A 141 57.66 30.17 -25.72
N TYR A 142 58.54 30.10 -24.71
CA TYR A 142 59.14 28.83 -24.29
C TYR A 142 58.48 28.21 -23.06
N ILE A 143 57.83 29.02 -22.21
CA ILE A 143 57.22 28.50 -20.98
C ILE A 143 55.69 28.49 -21.12
N TYR A 144 55.05 29.64 -21.34
CA TYR A 144 53.58 29.68 -21.40
C TYR A 144 53.02 28.89 -22.58
N LEU A 145 53.58 29.06 -23.78
CA LEU A 145 53.11 28.35 -24.96
C LEU A 145 53.35 26.83 -24.83
N PHE A 146 54.50 26.43 -24.32
CA PHE A 146 54.80 25.02 -24.06
C PHE A 146 53.79 24.40 -23.09
N LEU A 147 53.53 25.05 -21.95
CA LEU A 147 52.55 24.59 -20.96
C LEU A 147 51.13 24.55 -21.55
N ALA A 148 50.73 25.59 -22.30
CA ALA A 148 49.45 25.63 -22.99
C ALA A 148 49.28 24.46 -23.96
N SER A 149 50.28 24.22 -24.83
CA SER A 149 50.25 23.09 -25.77
C SER A 149 50.22 21.74 -25.06
N LEU A 150 51.03 21.56 -24.01
CA LEU A 150 51.08 20.31 -23.24
C LEU A 150 49.73 19.98 -22.58
N PHE A 151 49.05 20.98 -22.02
CA PHE A 151 47.76 20.78 -21.36
C PHE A 151 46.54 20.81 -22.29
N THR A 152 46.72 21.12 -23.57
CA THR A 152 45.62 21.20 -24.54
C THR A 152 44.86 19.87 -24.67
N LEU A 153 45.56 18.76 -24.92
CA LEU A 153 44.91 17.45 -25.04
C LEU A 153 44.29 16.96 -23.71
N PRO A 154 45.01 16.98 -22.56
CA PRO A 154 44.41 16.65 -21.27
C PRO A 154 43.15 17.45 -20.96
N TYR A 155 43.15 18.75 -21.27
CA TYR A 155 41.99 19.60 -21.05
C TYR A 155 40.81 19.22 -21.96
N ILE A 156 41.06 18.95 -23.25
CA ILE A 156 40.01 18.50 -24.17
C ILE A 156 39.38 17.19 -23.67
N PHE A 157 40.19 16.22 -23.25
CA PHE A 157 39.67 14.96 -22.68
C PHE A 157 38.89 15.19 -21.38
N TYR A 158 39.37 16.07 -20.51
CA TYR A 158 38.66 16.45 -19.29
C TYR A 158 37.26 16.98 -19.61
N ILE A 159 37.12 17.87 -20.60
CA ILE A 159 35.80 18.41 -20.97
C ILE A 159 34.91 17.37 -21.61
N LEU A 160 35.44 16.51 -22.48
CA LEU A 160 34.66 15.41 -23.08
C LEU A 160 34.10 14.48 -22.01
N LEU A 161 34.88 14.17 -20.97
CA LEU A 161 34.42 13.37 -19.84
C LEU A 161 33.43 14.16 -18.98
N TYR A 162 33.70 15.44 -18.70
CA TYR A 162 32.84 16.30 -17.91
C TYR A 162 31.46 16.49 -18.56
N SER A 163 31.38 16.54 -19.89
CA SER A 163 30.13 16.68 -20.64
C SER A 163 29.30 15.41 -20.73
N LYS A 164 29.82 14.25 -20.32
CA LYS A 164 29.04 13.01 -20.29
C LYS A 164 27.92 13.14 -19.26
N THR A 165 26.68 12.81 -19.65
CA THR A 165 25.49 13.01 -18.80
C THR A 165 25.62 12.37 -17.41
N SER A 166 26.18 11.16 -17.28
CA SER A 166 26.41 10.53 -15.97
C SER A 166 27.33 11.36 -15.05
N ASN A 167 28.39 11.95 -15.61
CA ASN A 167 29.32 12.78 -14.85
C ASN A 167 28.69 14.14 -14.49
N VAL A 168 27.87 14.68 -15.38
CA VAL A 168 27.05 15.87 -15.11
C VAL A 168 26.11 15.61 -13.92
N VAL A 169 25.40 14.48 -13.93
CA VAL A 169 24.51 14.05 -12.83
C VAL A 169 25.29 13.95 -11.52
N SER A 170 26.40 13.22 -11.49
CA SER A 170 27.26 13.09 -10.31
C SER A 170 27.76 14.45 -9.79
N THR A 171 28.08 15.38 -10.69
CA THR A 171 28.55 16.73 -10.34
C THR A 171 27.45 17.55 -9.68
N ILE A 172 26.26 17.62 -10.29
CA ILE A 172 25.11 18.35 -9.73
C ILE A 172 24.71 17.75 -8.38
N SER A 173 24.62 16.42 -8.29
CA SER A 173 24.27 15.75 -7.04
C SER A 173 25.27 16.02 -5.93
N SER A 174 26.57 16.03 -6.25
CA SER A 174 27.63 16.39 -5.30
C SER A 174 27.51 17.84 -4.83
N ILE A 175 27.15 18.77 -5.72
CA ILE A 175 26.89 20.18 -5.37
C ILE A 175 25.75 20.26 -4.35
N ILE A 176 24.62 19.59 -4.61
CA ILE A 176 23.45 19.59 -3.71
C ILE A 176 23.82 19.00 -2.35
N LYS A 177 24.45 17.82 -2.32
CA LYS A 177 24.87 17.15 -1.08
C LYS A 177 25.82 18.04 -0.27
N ASN A 178 26.75 18.73 -0.91
CA ASN A 178 27.65 19.69 -0.26
C ASN A 178 26.91 20.90 0.32
N PHE A 179 25.92 21.44 -0.39
CA PHE A 179 25.07 22.51 0.14
C PHE A 179 24.29 22.06 1.38
N ILE A 180 23.65 20.89 1.34
CA ILE A 180 22.93 20.30 2.48
C ILE A 180 23.86 20.15 3.68
N ILE A 181 25.05 19.59 3.49
CA ILE A 181 26.04 19.42 4.57
C ILE A 181 26.53 20.78 5.09
N SER A 182 26.61 21.80 4.24
CA SER A 182 27.07 23.13 4.66
C SER A 182 26.05 23.89 5.52
N LEU A 183 24.74 23.60 5.41
CA LEU A 183 23.68 24.23 6.20
C LEU A 183 23.85 24.00 7.70
N LYS A 184 24.45 22.88 8.12
CA LYS A 184 24.72 22.58 9.53
C LYS A 184 25.90 23.36 10.12
N LYS A 185 26.74 24.01 9.28
CA LYS A 185 27.96 24.66 9.76
C LYS A 185 27.58 25.86 10.64
N PRO A 186 28.20 26.05 11.83
CA PRO A 186 27.89 27.15 12.74
C PRO A 186 27.97 28.55 12.07
N MET A 187 28.91 28.70 11.14
CA MET A 187 29.08 29.91 10.34
C MET A 187 27.82 30.24 9.53
N VAL A 188 27.27 29.25 8.81
CA VAL A 188 26.08 29.39 7.97
C VAL A 188 24.84 29.61 8.83
N HIS A 189 24.74 28.85 9.92
CA HIS A 189 23.67 28.97 10.88
C HIS A 189 23.57 30.41 11.46
N SER A 190 24.70 31.01 11.84
CA SER A 190 24.74 32.39 12.34
C SER A 190 24.39 33.42 11.26
N ALA A 191 24.86 33.23 10.03
CA ALA A 191 24.59 34.17 8.94
C ALA A 191 23.11 34.17 8.49
N MET A 192 22.46 33.00 8.45
CA MET A 192 21.04 32.88 8.10
C MET A 192 20.09 33.55 9.11
N LYS A 193 20.51 33.66 10.37
CA LYS A 193 19.75 34.39 11.40
C LYS A 193 19.73 35.90 11.14
N ASN A 194 20.77 36.42 10.49
CA ASN A 194 21.04 37.85 10.40
C ASN A 194 20.74 38.45 9.01
N ASP A 195 20.64 37.65 7.95
CA ASP A 195 20.45 38.15 6.58
C ASP A 195 19.54 37.22 5.74
N LEU A 196 18.37 37.72 5.35
CA LEU A 196 17.40 36.99 4.52
C LEU A 196 17.92 36.74 3.10
N ASN A 197 18.86 37.55 2.59
CA ASN A 197 19.43 37.32 1.26
C ASN A 197 20.26 36.03 1.25
N ILE A 198 20.94 35.71 2.35
CA ILE A 198 21.72 34.47 2.48
C ILE A 198 20.76 33.27 2.48
N VAL A 199 19.62 33.36 3.18
CA VAL A 199 18.59 32.33 3.14
C VAL A 199 18.08 32.12 1.71
N SER A 200 17.75 33.22 1.01
CA SER A 200 17.29 33.21 -0.37
C SER A 200 18.32 32.57 -1.33
N GLU A 201 19.62 32.86 -1.17
CA GLU A 201 20.68 32.28 -1.99
C GLU A 201 20.81 30.76 -1.79
N TYR A 202 20.79 30.29 -0.54
CA TYR A 202 20.85 28.86 -0.23
C TYR A 202 19.61 28.11 -0.74
N GLN A 203 18.42 28.69 -0.54
CA GLN A 203 17.18 28.18 -1.08
C GLN A 203 17.22 28.12 -2.63
N LYS A 204 17.79 29.14 -3.27
CA LYS A 204 17.95 29.18 -4.73
C LYS A 204 18.87 28.09 -5.25
N GLU A 205 20.04 27.90 -4.64
CA GLU A 205 21.03 26.93 -5.14
C GLU A 205 20.55 25.48 -4.97
N ILE A 206 19.98 25.14 -3.80
CA ILE A 206 19.49 23.78 -3.56
C ILE A 206 18.30 23.44 -4.45
N MET A 207 17.39 24.40 -4.69
CA MET A 207 16.21 24.23 -5.54
C MET A 207 16.59 24.20 -7.02
N GLY A 208 17.43 25.14 -7.45
CA GLY A 208 17.85 25.26 -8.86
C GLY A 208 18.69 24.07 -9.32
N SER A 209 19.53 23.51 -8.44
CA SER A 209 20.29 22.29 -8.76
C SER A 209 19.39 21.05 -8.84
N LEU A 210 18.35 20.97 -7.97
CA LEU A 210 17.34 19.91 -8.06
C LEU A 210 16.52 20.03 -9.35
N ASP A 211 16.14 21.25 -9.76
CA ASP A 211 15.48 21.52 -11.03
C ASP A 211 16.37 21.11 -12.23
N GLN A 212 17.69 21.27 -12.14
CA GLN A 212 18.61 20.77 -13.18
C GLN A 212 18.62 19.24 -13.28
N LEU A 213 18.53 18.51 -12.16
CA LEU A 213 18.40 17.05 -12.21
C LEU A 213 17.06 16.61 -12.82
N ASP A 214 15.97 17.33 -12.53
CA ASP A 214 14.65 17.10 -13.15
C ASP A 214 14.70 17.32 -14.67
N ASP A 215 15.32 18.45 -15.08
CA ASP A 215 15.53 18.76 -16.49
C ASP A 215 16.32 17.63 -17.17
N LEU A 216 17.46 17.20 -16.61
CA LEU A 216 18.25 16.10 -17.15
C LEU A 216 17.42 14.81 -17.29
N LEU A 217 16.67 14.44 -16.26
CA LEU A 217 15.79 13.28 -16.28
C LEU A 217 14.76 13.37 -17.41
N ALA A 218 14.32 14.58 -17.73
CA ALA A 218 13.35 14.80 -18.78
C ALA A 218 13.91 14.64 -20.19
N PHE A 219 15.19 14.93 -20.42
CA PHE A 219 15.81 14.89 -21.76
C PHE A 219 16.67 13.66 -22.02
N THR A 220 17.17 12.97 -20.99
CA THR A 220 17.98 11.75 -21.21
C THR A 220 17.12 10.59 -21.73
N GLU A 221 17.60 9.92 -22.79
CA GLU A 221 16.96 8.72 -23.34
C GLU A 221 17.50 7.42 -22.71
N PHE A 222 18.78 7.42 -22.30
CA PHE A 222 19.47 6.26 -21.74
C PHE A 222 18.87 5.81 -20.40
N LYS A 223 18.54 4.52 -20.32
CA LYS A 223 17.88 3.92 -19.15
C LYS A 223 18.74 4.00 -17.89
N GLU A 224 20.04 3.76 -18.06
CA GLU A 224 21.03 3.74 -16.99
C GLU A 224 21.13 5.12 -16.34
N THR A 225 21.22 6.18 -17.15
CA THR A 225 21.31 7.56 -16.67
C THR A 225 20.01 8.00 -15.98
N GLN A 226 18.84 7.64 -16.50
CA GLN A 226 17.56 7.94 -15.86
C GLN A 226 17.47 7.27 -14.46
N THR A 227 17.91 6.02 -14.38
CA THR A 227 17.98 5.25 -13.12
C THR A 227 18.96 5.90 -12.13
N GLU A 228 20.13 6.32 -12.60
CA GLU A 228 21.13 7.02 -11.79
C GLU A 228 20.57 8.34 -11.24
N ILE A 229 19.88 9.14 -12.05
CA ILE A 229 19.29 10.42 -11.60
C ILE A 229 18.24 10.18 -10.51
N ILE A 230 17.32 9.22 -10.70
CA ILE A 230 16.28 8.91 -9.72
C ILE A 230 16.91 8.48 -8.39
N ARG A 231 17.94 7.61 -8.44
CA ARG A 231 18.69 7.17 -7.26
C ARG A 231 19.42 8.33 -6.57
N GLU A 232 20.04 9.23 -7.33
CA GLU A 232 20.71 10.41 -6.78
C GLU A 232 19.73 11.37 -6.10
N ILE A 233 18.57 11.63 -6.70
CA ILE A 233 17.50 12.43 -6.11
C ILE A 233 17.03 11.81 -4.79
N SER A 234 16.84 10.48 -4.76
CA SER A 234 16.50 9.74 -3.54
C SER A 234 17.56 9.89 -2.44
N GLN A 235 18.84 9.73 -2.77
CA GLN A 235 19.92 9.91 -1.79
C GLN A 235 20.01 11.35 -1.27
N ILE A 236 19.77 12.34 -2.13
CA ILE A 236 19.76 13.76 -1.77
C ILE A 236 18.68 14.03 -0.72
N ILE A 237 17.44 13.55 -0.94
CA ILE A 237 16.35 13.80 0.01
C ILE A 237 16.55 13.02 1.31
N GLN A 238 17.08 11.79 1.26
CA GLN A 238 17.46 11.05 2.47
C GLN A 238 18.53 11.80 3.28
N LEU A 239 19.55 12.36 2.61
CA LEU A 239 20.56 13.19 3.27
C LEU A 239 19.93 14.46 3.86
N TYR A 240 19.05 15.13 3.12
CA TYR A 240 18.33 16.31 3.59
C TYR A 240 17.56 16.00 4.88
N ILE A 241 16.73 14.96 4.89
CA ILE A 241 15.91 14.54 6.05
C ILE A 241 16.80 14.23 7.25
N LYS A 242 17.93 13.52 7.05
CA LYS A 242 18.90 13.24 8.13
C LYS A 242 19.57 14.49 8.71
N GLN A 243 19.78 15.53 7.90
CA GLN A 243 20.45 16.75 8.35
C GLN A 243 19.48 17.84 8.81
N LYS A 244 18.20 17.78 8.39
CA LYS A 244 17.13 18.77 8.63
C LYS A 244 17.02 19.24 10.09
N PRO A 245 17.08 18.37 11.13
CA PRO A 245 17.00 18.81 12.52
C PRO A 245 18.12 19.79 12.94
N ASN A 246 19.23 19.84 12.20
CA ASN A 246 20.37 20.70 12.49
C ASN A 246 20.37 22.02 11.71
N PHE A 247 19.35 22.29 10.89
CA PHE A 247 19.27 23.52 10.11
C PHE A 247 18.79 24.70 10.95
N ASN A 248 19.06 25.92 10.47
CA ASN A 248 18.48 27.11 11.10
C ASN A 248 17.00 27.22 10.72
N ASN A 249 16.11 27.47 11.68
CA ASN A 249 14.68 27.64 11.44
C ASN A 249 14.35 28.71 10.38
N THR A 250 15.16 29.77 10.26
CA THR A 250 14.95 30.81 9.23
C THR A 250 15.10 30.27 7.80
N PHE A 251 15.80 29.14 7.61
CA PHE A 251 15.91 28.48 6.31
C PHE A 251 14.55 27.97 5.79
N PHE A 252 13.61 27.64 6.67
CA PHE A 252 12.30 27.13 6.27
C PHE A 252 11.30 28.24 5.95
N ASN A 253 11.64 29.51 6.17
CA ASN A 253 10.80 30.62 5.75
C ASN A 253 10.89 30.76 4.22
N LEU A 254 9.78 30.51 3.52
CA LEU A 254 9.74 30.56 2.05
C LEU A 254 10.00 32.00 1.57
N THR A 255 11.20 32.24 1.03
CA THR A 255 11.55 33.54 0.43
C THR A 255 10.83 33.74 -0.90
N PRO A 256 10.77 34.97 -1.45
CA PRO A 256 10.20 35.23 -2.78
C PRO A 256 10.81 34.34 -3.88
N THR A 257 12.04 33.86 -3.71
CA THR A 257 12.68 32.92 -4.63
C THR A 257 11.96 31.57 -4.68
N ILE A 258 11.55 31.04 -3.53
CA ILE A 258 10.81 29.79 -3.46
C ILE A 258 9.36 30.01 -3.92
N GLN A 259 8.74 31.10 -3.48
CA GLN A 259 7.36 31.44 -3.87
C GLN A 259 7.21 31.66 -5.39
N SER A 260 8.24 32.17 -6.06
CA SER A 260 8.22 32.34 -7.53
C SER A 260 8.52 31.06 -8.32
N ASN A 261 8.99 29.99 -7.68
CA ASN A 261 9.21 28.71 -8.36
C ASN A 261 7.87 28.12 -8.84
N ALA A 262 7.87 27.53 -10.04
CA ALA A 262 6.67 26.97 -10.66
C ALA A 262 5.95 25.91 -9.80
N THR A 263 6.68 25.25 -8.89
CA THR A 263 6.09 24.29 -7.94
C THR A 263 5.18 24.96 -6.91
N PHE A 264 5.54 26.17 -6.46
CA PHE A 264 4.91 26.83 -5.31
C PHE A 264 4.09 28.08 -5.68
N ARG A 265 4.26 28.63 -6.87
CA ARG A 265 3.63 29.90 -7.29
C ARG A 265 2.11 29.97 -7.14
N THR A 266 1.42 28.83 -7.13
CA THR A 266 -0.04 28.75 -7.01
C THR A 266 -0.54 28.63 -5.57
N TYR A 267 0.35 28.59 -4.58
CA TYR A 267 -0.02 28.47 -3.18
C TYR A 267 -0.42 29.82 -2.58
N THR A 268 -1.30 29.77 -1.58
CA THR A 268 -1.75 30.94 -0.82
C THR A 268 -0.80 31.25 0.34
N ASP A 269 -0.89 32.46 0.90
CA ASP A 269 -0.09 32.88 2.07
C ASP A 269 -0.25 31.95 3.28
N ILE A 270 -1.46 31.41 3.46
CA ILE A 270 -1.75 30.43 4.52
C ILE A 270 -0.93 29.16 4.29
N GLN A 271 -0.92 28.63 3.07
CA GLN A 271 -0.20 27.41 2.76
C GLN A 271 1.32 27.59 2.79
N TYR A 272 1.83 28.77 2.43
CA TYR A 272 3.25 29.09 2.61
C TYR A 272 3.64 29.05 4.10
N LYS A 273 2.77 29.58 4.97
CA LYS A 273 2.98 29.54 6.42
C LYS A 273 2.95 28.12 6.96
N GLU A 274 1.93 27.33 6.59
CA GLU A 274 1.83 25.92 6.97
C GLU A 274 3.08 25.13 6.59
N MET A 275 3.62 25.37 5.40
CA MET A 275 4.83 24.69 4.90
C MET A 275 6.11 25.12 5.61
N ALA A 276 6.19 26.38 6.03
CA ALA A 276 7.28 26.87 6.86
C ALA A 276 7.21 26.28 8.28
N ASP A 277 6.01 26.21 8.85
CA ASP A 277 5.74 25.64 10.18
C ASP A 277 6.04 24.13 10.20
N SER A 278 5.70 23.40 9.12
CA SER A 278 6.00 21.97 8.95
C SER A 278 7.41 21.69 8.44
N GLN A 279 8.20 22.74 8.13
CA GLN A 279 9.56 22.65 7.62
C GLN A 279 9.71 21.72 6.40
N SER A 280 8.70 21.67 5.52
CA SER A 280 8.57 20.57 4.54
C SER A 280 8.69 20.97 3.06
N PHE A 281 9.11 22.20 2.76
CA PHE A 281 9.08 22.71 1.38
C PHE A 281 9.97 21.91 0.43
N TYR A 282 11.13 21.44 0.89
CA TYR A 282 12.07 20.71 0.03
C TYR A 282 11.61 19.28 -0.23
N GLU A 283 11.02 18.63 0.78
CA GLU A 283 10.34 17.34 0.69
C GLU A 283 9.19 17.42 -0.32
N VAL A 284 8.32 18.43 -0.18
CA VAL A 284 7.17 18.63 -1.09
C VAL A 284 7.65 18.78 -2.54
N LYS A 285 8.70 19.56 -2.79
CA LYS A 285 9.29 19.68 -4.13
C LYS A 285 9.80 18.34 -4.64
N THR A 286 10.66 17.68 -3.87
CA THR A 286 11.36 16.46 -4.31
C THR A 286 10.38 15.33 -4.56
N PHE A 287 9.39 15.17 -3.69
CA PHE A 287 8.32 14.20 -3.86
C PHE A 287 7.42 14.51 -5.06
N ARG A 288 7.18 15.78 -5.39
CA ARG A 288 6.45 16.15 -6.61
C ARG A 288 7.25 15.81 -7.85
N LEU A 289 8.57 16.04 -7.84
CA LEU A 289 9.48 15.67 -8.91
C LEU A 289 9.42 14.15 -9.17
N LEU A 290 9.64 13.34 -8.13
CA LEU A 290 9.55 11.88 -8.22
C LEU A 290 8.16 11.41 -8.72
N GLY A 291 7.08 12.06 -8.26
CA GLY A 291 5.73 11.79 -8.74
C GLY A 291 5.53 12.11 -10.23
N SER A 292 6.02 13.26 -10.69
CA SER A 292 5.99 13.64 -12.11
C SER A 292 6.83 12.68 -12.97
N ALA A 293 8.01 12.30 -12.48
CA ALA A 293 8.88 11.33 -13.13
C ALA A 293 8.17 9.98 -13.29
N TYR A 294 7.50 9.49 -12.25
CA TYR A 294 6.72 8.25 -12.32
C TYR A 294 5.63 8.31 -13.38
N ILE A 295 4.83 9.38 -13.40
CA ILE A 295 3.77 9.58 -14.40
C ILE A 295 4.35 9.60 -15.81
N LYS A 296 5.50 10.23 -16.01
CA LYS A 296 6.19 10.23 -17.31
C LYS A 296 6.67 8.84 -17.72
N MET A 297 7.27 8.09 -16.80
CA MET A 297 7.79 6.74 -17.09
C MET A 297 6.67 5.76 -17.45
N ILE A 298 5.54 5.79 -16.72
CA ILE A 298 4.40 4.93 -17.06
C ILE A 298 3.78 5.31 -18.41
N THR A 299 3.70 6.61 -18.72
CA THR A 299 3.12 7.09 -20.00
C THR A 299 3.98 6.72 -21.20
N ASN A 300 5.28 6.52 -21.00
CA ASN A 300 6.25 6.15 -22.04
C ASN A 300 6.60 4.64 -22.02
N ASP A 301 5.78 3.81 -21.36
CA ASP A 301 5.98 2.35 -21.22
C ASP A 301 7.35 1.93 -20.63
N ARG A 302 7.95 2.80 -19.80
CA ARG A 302 9.22 2.55 -19.10
C ARG A 302 8.96 1.96 -17.72
N PHE A 303 8.33 0.78 -17.67
CA PHE A 303 7.87 0.17 -16.42
C PHE A 303 8.99 -0.27 -15.46
N ASP A 304 10.15 -0.61 -16.00
CA ASP A 304 11.38 -0.88 -15.24
C ASP A 304 11.77 0.31 -14.36
N ILE A 305 11.81 1.50 -14.95
CA ILE A 305 12.16 2.75 -14.25
C ILE A 305 10.98 3.27 -13.43
N ALA A 306 9.74 3.11 -13.90
CA ALA A 306 8.56 3.45 -13.11
C ALA A 306 8.54 2.68 -11.78
N SER A 307 8.90 1.39 -11.80
CA SER A 307 8.97 0.54 -10.60
C SER A 307 10.10 0.95 -9.64
N LEU A 308 11.21 1.52 -10.16
CA LEU A 308 12.30 2.04 -9.33
C LEU A 308 11.85 3.18 -8.41
N ILE A 309 10.98 4.08 -8.88
CA ILE A 309 10.60 5.27 -8.11
C ILE A 309 9.90 4.92 -6.78
N PRO A 310 8.86 4.06 -6.75
CA PRO A 310 8.29 3.56 -5.50
C PRO A 310 9.31 2.83 -4.63
N ALA A 311 10.26 2.08 -5.21
CA ALA A 311 11.32 1.41 -4.46
C ALA A 311 12.18 2.44 -3.69
N GLU A 312 12.61 3.51 -4.38
CA GLU A 312 13.34 4.62 -3.76
C GLU A 312 12.48 5.35 -2.71
N MET A 313 11.16 5.45 -2.91
CA MET A 313 10.27 6.00 -1.87
C MET A 313 10.23 5.14 -0.60
N VAL A 314 10.36 3.81 -0.71
CA VAL A 314 10.49 2.95 0.48
C VAL A 314 11.77 3.30 1.25
N ASP A 315 12.90 3.49 0.56
CA ASP A 315 14.16 3.83 1.20
C ASP A 315 14.16 5.24 1.82
N ILE A 316 13.44 6.19 1.21
CA ILE A 316 13.15 7.49 1.83
C ILE A 316 12.29 7.28 3.08
N GLY A 317 11.25 6.46 3.00
CA GLY A 317 10.38 6.15 4.14
C GLY A 317 11.14 5.52 5.32
N LYS A 318 12.04 4.57 5.06
CA LYS A 318 12.96 4.01 6.07
C LYS A 318 13.79 5.09 6.74
N THR A 319 14.38 5.99 5.94
CA THR A 319 15.13 7.12 6.49
C THR A 319 14.27 8.00 7.40
N CYS A 320 13.02 8.28 7.03
CA CYS A 320 12.10 9.04 7.88
C CYS A 320 11.77 8.33 9.20
N ILE A 321 11.61 7.00 9.17
CA ILE A 321 11.44 6.17 10.38
C ILE A 321 12.68 6.30 11.27
N ASP A 322 13.88 6.13 10.71
CA ASP A 322 15.15 6.17 11.46
C ASP A 322 15.36 7.49 12.21
N VAL A 323 14.89 8.61 11.64
CA VAL A 323 15.00 9.96 12.24
C VAL A 323 13.76 10.39 13.01
N ASN A 324 12.70 9.57 13.06
CA ASN A 324 11.39 9.89 13.65
C ASN A 324 10.75 11.18 13.09
N ASP A 325 10.81 11.42 11.77
CA ASP A 325 10.13 12.55 11.11
C ASP A 325 8.74 12.13 10.59
N ASP A 326 7.72 12.28 11.44
CA ASP A 326 6.34 11.92 11.13
C ASP A 326 5.71 12.78 10.02
N VAL A 327 6.15 14.03 9.87
CA VAL A 327 5.66 14.92 8.80
C VAL A 327 6.14 14.41 7.45
N ALA A 328 7.44 14.07 7.35
CA ALA A 328 8.00 13.48 6.15
C ALA A 328 7.38 12.11 5.83
N LEU A 329 7.10 11.28 6.85
CA LEU A 329 6.36 10.02 6.67
C LEU A 329 4.96 10.22 6.11
N GLY A 330 4.21 11.20 6.64
CA GLY A 330 2.91 11.57 6.11
C GLY A 330 2.97 11.95 4.63
N HIS A 331 4.02 12.69 4.23
CA HIS A 331 4.25 13.01 2.83
C HIS A 331 4.55 11.75 1.97
N VAL A 332 5.36 10.80 2.45
CA VAL A 332 5.63 9.53 1.74
C VAL A 332 4.33 8.77 1.47
N ASN A 333 3.46 8.64 2.48
CA ASN A 333 2.16 7.97 2.34
C ASN A 333 1.24 8.68 1.34
N ILE A 334 1.17 10.02 1.39
CA ILE A 334 0.42 10.82 0.41
C ILE A 334 0.95 10.56 -1.01
N ARG A 335 2.27 10.36 -1.18
CA ARG A 335 2.85 10.07 -2.49
C ARG A 335 2.49 8.68 -2.98
N PHE A 336 2.64 7.62 -2.18
CA PHE A 336 2.19 6.28 -2.57
C PHE A 336 0.72 6.29 -3.04
N ASN A 337 -0.16 6.94 -2.27
CA ASN A 337 -1.57 7.12 -2.61
C ASN A 337 -1.78 7.96 -3.90
N THR A 338 -0.89 8.89 -4.20
CA THR A 338 -0.91 9.66 -5.46
C THR A 338 -0.49 8.78 -6.64
N LEU A 339 0.60 8.02 -6.49
CA LEU A 339 1.08 7.09 -7.53
C LEU A 339 0.01 6.03 -7.85
N PHE A 340 -0.70 5.53 -6.83
CA PHE A 340 -1.79 4.56 -7.00
C PHE A 340 -2.91 5.12 -7.87
N ARG A 341 -3.38 6.34 -7.58
CA ARG A 341 -4.41 7.02 -8.39
C ARG A 341 -4.01 7.17 -9.86
N PHE A 342 -2.76 7.54 -10.13
CA PHE A 342 -2.29 7.66 -11.51
C PHE A 342 -2.08 6.29 -12.18
N ALA A 343 -1.59 5.29 -11.44
CA ALA A 343 -1.39 3.94 -11.95
C ALA A 343 -2.72 3.26 -12.30
N ILE A 344 -3.76 3.39 -11.47
CA ILE A 344 -5.12 2.89 -11.76
C ILE A 344 -5.67 3.56 -13.02
N LYS A 345 -5.59 4.89 -13.10
CA LYS A 345 -6.05 5.64 -14.27
C LYS A 345 -5.32 5.21 -15.56
N HIS A 346 -4.02 4.96 -15.48
CA HIS A 346 -3.22 4.47 -16.59
C HIS A 346 -3.63 3.05 -16.99
N ALA A 347 -3.71 2.14 -16.02
CA ALA A 347 -4.05 0.73 -16.23
C ALA A 347 -5.42 0.57 -16.90
N TYR A 348 -6.42 1.35 -16.45
CA TYR A 348 -7.75 1.39 -17.07
C TYR A 348 -7.68 1.89 -18.52
N LYS A 349 -7.07 3.05 -18.75
CA LYS A 349 -7.08 3.69 -20.07
C LYS A 349 -6.33 2.89 -21.14
N ASN A 350 -5.24 2.24 -20.76
CA ASN A 350 -4.31 1.59 -21.68
C ASN A 350 -4.36 0.05 -21.63
N ASN A 351 -5.23 -0.53 -20.80
CA ASN A 351 -5.29 -1.97 -20.54
C ASN A 351 -3.93 -2.56 -20.12
N GLU A 352 -3.25 -1.88 -19.19
CA GLU A 352 -1.87 -2.17 -18.83
C GLU A 352 -1.67 -2.17 -17.31
N PRO A 353 -1.92 -3.33 -16.64
CA PRO A 353 -1.91 -3.42 -15.19
C PRO A 353 -0.51 -3.60 -14.59
N ARG A 354 0.55 -3.80 -15.39
CA ARG A 354 1.86 -4.25 -14.87
C ARG A 354 2.47 -3.33 -13.84
N ASN A 355 2.36 -2.03 -14.10
CA ASN A 355 2.86 -1.03 -13.19
C ASN A 355 2.09 -0.98 -11.85
N LEU A 356 0.83 -1.41 -11.82
CA LEU A 356 -0.02 -1.36 -10.64
C LEU A 356 0.36 -2.45 -9.62
N TYR A 357 0.63 -3.67 -10.06
CA TYR A 357 1.14 -4.70 -9.14
C TYR A 357 2.57 -4.42 -8.68
N ASN A 358 3.42 -3.78 -9.50
CA ASN A 358 4.76 -3.37 -9.10
C ASN A 358 4.69 -2.28 -8.01
N LEU A 359 3.79 -1.32 -8.17
CA LEU A 359 3.53 -0.30 -7.16
C LEU A 359 2.98 -0.91 -5.86
N ALA A 360 2.05 -1.88 -5.97
CA ALA A 360 1.50 -2.60 -4.82
C ALA A 360 2.58 -3.30 -4.00
N PHE A 361 3.51 -4.00 -4.67
CA PHE A 361 4.65 -4.63 -4.04
C PHE A 361 5.49 -3.62 -3.22
N HIS A 362 5.84 -2.48 -3.81
CA HIS A 362 6.65 -1.48 -3.10
C HIS A 362 5.89 -0.77 -1.98
N TYR A 363 4.59 -0.53 -2.15
CA TYR A 363 3.79 0.04 -1.08
C TYR A 363 3.65 -0.94 0.09
N ALA A 364 3.52 -2.23 -0.19
CA ALA A 364 3.53 -3.27 0.85
C ALA A 364 4.91 -3.42 1.52
N ASN A 365 6.01 -3.22 0.79
CA ASN A 365 7.34 -3.13 1.42
C ASN A 365 7.39 -1.96 2.41
N MET A 366 6.79 -0.80 2.08
CA MET A 366 6.68 0.32 3.04
C MET A 366 5.87 -0.06 4.27
N ILE A 367 4.75 -0.78 4.11
CA ILE A 367 3.95 -1.33 5.23
C ILE A 367 4.81 -2.26 6.10
N GLN A 368 5.60 -3.13 5.50
CA GLN A 368 6.51 -4.01 6.24
C GLN A 368 7.55 -3.21 7.04
N GLU A 369 8.05 -2.08 6.52
CA GLU A 369 8.93 -1.20 7.30
C GLU A 369 8.20 -0.55 8.48
N TYR A 370 6.93 -0.15 8.33
CA TYR A 370 6.11 0.29 9.47
C TYR A 370 5.91 -0.81 10.51
N ILE A 371 5.69 -2.05 10.07
CA ILE A 371 5.55 -3.21 10.96
C ILE A 371 6.84 -3.45 11.75
N LYS A 372 8.00 -3.44 11.06
CA LYS A 372 9.32 -3.59 11.69
C LYS A 372 9.62 -2.49 12.72
N ALA A 373 9.15 -1.27 12.45
CA ALA A 373 9.29 -0.11 13.33
C ALA A 373 8.19 0.02 14.40
N ASN A 374 7.27 -0.95 14.49
CA ASN A 374 6.14 -0.95 15.42
C ASN A 374 5.19 0.27 15.28
N ARG A 375 5.04 0.78 14.04
CA ARG A 375 4.13 1.89 13.69
C ARG A 375 2.75 1.36 13.30
N VAL A 376 2.00 0.90 14.30
CA VAL A 376 0.66 0.31 14.14
C VAL A 376 -0.32 1.29 13.50
N ASP A 377 -0.24 2.57 13.88
CA ASP A 377 -1.03 3.67 13.33
C ASP A 377 -0.87 3.79 11.80
N MET A 378 0.37 3.79 11.33
CA MET A 378 0.70 3.94 9.90
C MET A 378 0.35 2.68 9.11
N ALA A 379 0.58 1.50 9.69
CA ALA A 379 0.20 0.24 9.05
C ALA A 379 -1.33 0.16 8.86
N LYS A 380 -2.13 0.47 9.91
CA LYS A 380 -3.59 0.53 9.82
C LYS A 380 -4.07 1.53 8.75
N TYR A 381 -3.45 2.71 8.69
CA TYR A 381 -3.75 3.69 7.64
C TYR A 381 -3.48 3.15 6.24
N CYS A 382 -2.34 2.49 6.01
CA CYS A 382 -2.00 1.95 4.70
C CYS A 382 -2.89 0.78 4.30
N TYR A 383 -3.31 -0.09 5.24
CA TYR A 383 -4.29 -1.14 4.98
C TYR A 383 -5.64 -0.58 4.52
N ASP A 384 -6.14 0.48 5.17
CA ASP A 384 -7.34 1.20 4.73
C ASP A 384 -7.21 1.69 3.28
N LYS A 385 -6.03 2.21 2.90
CA LYS A 385 -5.78 2.66 1.52
C LYS A 385 -5.68 1.51 0.53
N PHE A 386 -5.06 0.39 0.89
CA PHE A 386 -5.08 -0.82 0.05
C PHE A 386 -6.51 -1.28 -0.22
N LYS A 387 -7.35 -1.36 0.82
CA LYS A 387 -8.77 -1.70 0.67
C LYS A 387 -9.51 -0.70 -0.22
N PHE A 388 -9.31 0.59 -0.02
CA PHE A 388 -9.90 1.64 -0.85
C PHE A 388 -9.54 1.47 -2.33
N TYR A 389 -8.26 1.25 -2.64
CA TYR A 389 -7.80 1.08 -4.02
C TYR A 389 -8.20 -0.26 -4.64
N ALA A 390 -8.22 -1.34 -3.87
CA ALA A 390 -8.72 -2.64 -4.33
C ALA A 390 -10.19 -2.54 -4.78
N ASN A 391 -11.03 -1.86 -4.01
CA ASN A 391 -12.43 -1.61 -4.36
C ASN A 391 -12.57 -0.77 -5.64
N ASP A 392 -11.72 0.25 -5.82
CA ASP A 392 -11.70 1.07 -7.04
C ASP A 392 -11.26 0.26 -8.27
N ILE A 393 -10.24 -0.59 -8.12
CA ILE A 393 -9.77 -1.49 -9.19
C ILE A 393 -10.87 -2.48 -9.57
N TYR A 394 -11.55 -3.09 -8.58
CA TYR A 394 -12.60 -4.08 -8.82
C TYR A 394 -13.76 -3.48 -9.63
N LYS A 395 -14.23 -2.27 -9.27
CA LYS A 395 -15.28 -1.56 -10.02
C LYS A 395 -14.96 -1.38 -11.51
N ASN A 396 -13.69 -1.23 -11.84
CA ASN A 396 -13.24 -1.05 -13.22
C ASN A 396 -12.88 -2.37 -13.91
N ALA A 397 -12.71 -3.46 -13.16
CA ALA A 397 -12.28 -4.78 -13.65
C ALA A 397 -13.35 -5.50 -14.48
N GLU A 398 -14.64 -5.15 -14.34
CA GLU A 398 -15.73 -5.68 -15.19
C GLU A 398 -15.49 -5.40 -16.68
N SER A 399 -15.00 -4.19 -16.98
CA SER A 399 -14.65 -3.78 -18.33
C SER A 399 -13.26 -4.28 -18.79
N ASN A 400 -12.44 -4.73 -17.84
CA ASN A 400 -11.05 -5.11 -18.07
C ASN A 400 -10.60 -6.25 -17.14
N PRO A 401 -10.76 -7.52 -17.56
CA PRO A 401 -10.48 -8.67 -16.71
C PRO A 401 -9.03 -8.78 -16.19
N GLY A 402 -8.06 -8.13 -16.85
CA GLY A 402 -6.66 -8.11 -16.39
C GLY A 402 -6.46 -7.39 -15.05
N LEU A 403 -7.44 -6.60 -14.60
CA LEU A 403 -7.40 -5.89 -13.33
C LEU A 403 -7.75 -6.79 -12.12
N TYR A 404 -8.46 -7.91 -12.32
CA TYR A 404 -8.76 -8.85 -11.22
C TYR A 404 -7.49 -9.40 -10.58
N PHE A 405 -6.49 -9.73 -11.40
CA PHE A 405 -5.19 -10.22 -10.94
C PHE A 405 -4.45 -9.20 -10.04
N VAL A 406 -4.73 -7.90 -10.19
CA VAL A 406 -4.14 -6.87 -9.32
C VAL A 406 -4.72 -6.96 -7.91
N VAL A 407 -6.01 -7.25 -7.76
CA VAL A 407 -6.65 -7.46 -6.45
C VAL A 407 -6.06 -8.68 -5.75
N ASP A 408 -5.81 -9.76 -6.50
CA ASP A 408 -5.11 -10.94 -5.99
C ASP A 408 -3.70 -10.56 -5.52
N THR A 409 -2.97 -9.77 -6.31
CA THR A 409 -1.62 -9.30 -5.93
C THR A 409 -1.65 -8.45 -4.65
N LEU A 410 -2.59 -7.50 -4.53
CA LEU A 410 -2.76 -6.68 -3.32
C LEU A 410 -3.02 -7.56 -2.08
N THR A 411 -3.90 -8.56 -2.23
CA THR A 411 -4.23 -9.51 -1.16
C THR A 411 -3.01 -10.33 -0.75
N PHE A 412 -2.22 -10.80 -1.73
CA PHE A 412 -0.98 -11.54 -1.46
C PHE A 412 0.06 -10.69 -0.72
N GLU A 413 0.20 -9.43 -1.11
CA GLU A 413 1.12 -8.50 -0.45
C GLU A 413 0.72 -8.23 1.01
N LEU A 414 -0.58 -8.08 1.29
CA LEU A 414 -1.08 -7.95 2.67
C LEU A 414 -1.00 -9.26 3.48
N ARG A 415 -1.12 -10.42 2.83
CA ARG A 415 -0.84 -11.73 3.48
C ARG A 415 0.58 -11.78 4.04
N LYS A 416 1.58 -11.34 3.27
CA LYS A 416 2.97 -11.27 3.76
C LYS A 416 3.10 -10.33 4.95
N CYS A 417 2.39 -9.20 4.94
CA CYS A 417 2.35 -8.28 6.06
C CYS A 417 1.73 -8.92 7.31
N GLN A 418 0.67 -9.73 7.18
CA GLN A 418 0.06 -10.46 8.30
C GLN A 418 1.00 -11.49 8.94
N VAL A 419 1.73 -12.23 8.11
CA VAL A 419 2.76 -13.16 8.59
C VAL A 419 3.82 -12.38 9.41
N LEU A 420 4.30 -11.26 8.88
CA LEU A 420 5.29 -10.43 9.57
C LEU A 420 4.75 -9.81 10.88
N ILE A 421 3.48 -9.38 10.91
CA ILE A 421 2.80 -8.87 12.12
C ILE A 421 2.80 -9.93 13.22
N HIS A 422 2.47 -11.19 12.84
CA HIS A 422 2.52 -12.32 13.77
C HIS A 422 3.93 -12.55 14.31
N GLU A 423 4.94 -12.60 13.43
CA GLU A 423 6.35 -12.79 13.80
C GLU A 423 6.89 -11.69 14.72
N LYS A 424 6.37 -10.46 14.57
CA LYS A 424 6.71 -9.31 15.42
C LYS A 424 5.96 -9.27 16.75
N GLY A 425 4.99 -10.16 16.97
CA GLY A 425 4.26 -10.26 18.22
C GLY A 425 3.36 -9.05 18.50
N TRP A 426 2.73 -8.50 17.46
CA TRP A 426 1.68 -7.49 17.64
C TRP A 426 0.48 -8.05 18.42
N SER A 427 -0.37 -7.17 18.94
CA SER A 427 -1.55 -7.58 19.69
C SER A 427 -2.50 -8.38 18.81
N ASP A 428 -3.15 -9.41 19.39
CA ASP A 428 -4.13 -10.22 18.66
C ASP A 428 -5.28 -9.33 18.14
N ASP A 429 -5.68 -8.29 18.90
CA ASP A 429 -6.71 -7.33 18.49
C ASP A 429 -6.33 -6.55 17.23
N ASP A 430 -5.11 -5.97 17.21
CA ASP A 430 -4.61 -5.25 16.02
C ASP A 430 -4.50 -6.16 14.80
N GLN A 431 -4.06 -7.40 15.01
CA GLN A 431 -3.92 -8.37 13.94
C GLN A 431 -5.29 -8.80 13.38
N VAL A 432 -6.28 -9.03 14.25
CA VAL A 432 -7.66 -9.34 13.86
C VAL A 432 -8.30 -8.17 13.10
N ASP A 433 -8.10 -6.93 13.56
CA ASP A 433 -8.60 -5.73 12.87
C ASP A 433 -8.07 -5.64 11.43
N LEU A 434 -6.76 -5.86 11.26
CA LEU A 434 -6.13 -5.84 9.94
C LEU A 434 -6.53 -7.05 9.08
N LEU A 435 -6.78 -8.21 9.70
CA LEU A 435 -7.27 -9.40 9.00
C LEU A 435 -8.67 -9.15 8.42
N LYS A 436 -9.57 -8.53 9.19
CA LYS A 436 -10.91 -8.15 8.72
C LYS A 436 -10.87 -7.27 7.47
N MET A 437 -9.86 -6.41 7.32
CA MET A 437 -9.70 -5.60 6.11
C MET A 437 -9.31 -6.45 4.88
N ILE A 438 -8.48 -7.49 5.07
CA ILE A 438 -8.10 -8.43 4.00
C ILE A 438 -9.29 -9.28 3.56
N LEU A 439 -10.12 -9.72 4.51
CA LEU A 439 -11.34 -10.49 4.26
C LEU A 439 -12.43 -9.72 3.50
N GLN A 440 -12.27 -8.40 3.32
CA GLN A 440 -13.21 -7.57 2.58
C GLN A 440 -12.75 -7.29 1.15
N LEU A 441 -11.57 -7.77 0.74
CA LEU A 441 -11.02 -7.50 -0.60
C LEU A 441 -11.69 -8.30 -1.71
N ASP A 442 -12.35 -9.41 -1.37
CA ASP A 442 -13.15 -10.23 -2.30
C ASP A 442 -14.63 -9.81 -2.37
N LYS A 443 -15.08 -8.88 -1.50
CA LYS A 443 -16.48 -8.39 -1.40
C LYS A 443 -16.54 -6.87 -1.64
N PRO A 444 -16.65 -6.40 -2.90
CA PRO A 444 -16.69 -4.96 -3.17
C PRO A 444 -18.06 -4.37 -2.79
N PRO A 445 -18.10 -3.17 -2.18
CA PRO A 445 -19.35 -2.54 -1.75
C PRO A 445 -20.20 -2.08 -2.95
N GLY A 446 -21.47 -2.51 -2.98
CA GLY A 446 -22.46 -2.10 -3.98
C GLY A 446 -22.67 -3.07 -5.14
N TYR A 447 -21.99 -4.23 -5.15
CA TYR A 447 -22.24 -5.30 -6.10
C TYR A 447 -23.14 -6.37 -5.48
N SER A 448 -24.23 -6.72 -6.16
CA SER A 448 -24.86 -8.01 -5.93
C SER A 448 -23.93 -9.07 -6.52
N LYS A 449 -23.68 -10.17 -5.81
CA LYS A 449 -22.92 -11.30 -6.36
C LYS A 449 -23.63 -11.96 -7.57
N ASP A 450 -24.85 -11.54 -7.89
CA ASP A 450 -25.62 -12.00 -9.07
C ASP A 450 -25.15 -11.32 -10.38
N ASP A 451 -24.52 -10.14 -10.30
CA ASP A 451 -24.01 -9.39 -11.46
C ASP A 451 -22.54 -9.72 -11.81
N VAL A 452 -21.83 -10.38 -10.91
CA VAL A 452 -20.43 -10.78 -11.10
C VAL A 452 -20.39 -12.16 -11.75
N ASP A 453 -19.60 -12.29 -12.83
CA ASP A 453 -19.45 -13.54 -13.58
C ASP A 453 -19.15 -14.72 -12.63
N LYS A 454 -20.01 -15.76 -12.64
CA LYS A 454 -19.94 -16.90 -11.68
C LYS A 454 -18.58 -17.62 -11.72
N GLY A 455 -17.83 -17.48 -12.81
CA GLY A 455 -16.45 -17.97 -12.94
C GLY A 455 -15.43 -17.26 -12.03
N ILE A 456 -15.67 -16.00 -11.66
CA ILE A 456 -14.79 -15.16 -10.81
C ILE A 456 -15.14 -15.33 -9.33
N LEU A 457 -16.42 -15.57 -9.00
CA LEU A 457 -16.88 -15.89 -7.64
C LEU A 457 -16.73 -17.38 -7.27
N GLY A 458 -16.49 -18.27 -8.25
CA GLY A 458 -16.34 -19.72 -8.05
C GLY A 458 -14.89 -20.19 -7.82
N GLY A 459 -14.59 -21.44 -8.23
CA GLY A 459 -13.28 -22.11 -8.03
C GLY A 459 -12.03 -21.42 -8.60
N ASN A 460 -12.15 -20.28 -9.28
CA ASN A 460 -11.05 -19.47 -9.80
C ASN A 460 -10.83 -18.13 -9.07
N ASN A 461 -11.51 -17.87 -7.95
CA ASN A 461 -11.26 -16.69 -7.13
C ASN A 461 -9.84 -16.73 -6.52
N GLY A 462 -8.93 -15.90 -7.04
CA GLY A 462 -7.53 -15.82 -6.59
C GLY A 462 -7.40 -15.25 -5.18
N THR A 463 -8.20 -14.25 -4.85
CA THR A 463 -8.21 -13.59 -3.53
C THR A 463 -8.61 -14.59 -2.43
N ARG A 464 -9.66 -15.39 -2.67
CA ARG A 464 -10.09 -16.44 -1.74
C ARG A 464 -9.01 -17.50 -1.54
N ARG A 465 -8.29 -17.86 -2.61
CA ARG A 465 -7.15 -18.78 -2.54
C ARG A 465 -6.03 -18.27 -1.64
N ILE A 466 -5.73 -16.98 -1.72
CA ILE A 466 -4.71 -16.33 -0.88
C ILE A 466 -5.15 -16.28 0.58
N GLN A 467 -6.43 -15.98 0.84
CA GLN A 467 -7.01 -16.00 2.19
C GLN A 467 -6.94 -17.40 2.81
N ILE A 468 -7.25 -18.46 2.06
CA ILE A 468 -7.04 -19.86 2.50
C ILE A 468 -5.56 -20.07 2.82
N GLY A 469 -4.64 -19.66 1.95
CA GLY A 469 -3.19 -19.73 2.22
C GLY A 469 -2.73 -18.98 3.47
N LEU A 470 -3.45 -17.95 3.92
CA LEU A 470 -3.23 -17.28 5.20
C LEU A 470 -3.82 -18.08 6.38
N ALA A 471 -4.95 -18.75 6.19
CA ALA A 471 -5.51 -19.66 7.20
C ALA A 471 -4.57 -20.86 7.45
N LEU A 472 -3.96 -21.41 6.39
CA LEU A 472 -2.95 -22.48 6.52
C LEU A 472 -1.78 -22.06 7.40
N PHE A 473 -1.28 -20.85 7.20
CA PHE A 473 -0.25 -20.25 8.06
C PHE A 473 -0.73 -20.16 9.52
N TYR A 474 -1.94 -19.65 9.77
CA TYR A 474 -2.45 -19.54 11.14
C TYR A 474 -2.63 -20.89 11.84
N LEU A 475 -3.00 -21.94 11.12
CA LEU A 475 -3.07 -23.30 11.65
C LEU A 475 -1.67 -23.82 12.00
N SER A 476 -0.66 -23.58 11.16
CA SER A 476 0.71 -24.04 11.43
C SER A 476 1.31 -23.40 12.69
N VAL A 477 0.96 -22.14 12.98
CA VAL A 477 1.36 -21.42 14.20
C VAL A 477 0.36 -21.56 15.36
N LYS A 478 -0.62 -22.47 15.26
CA LYS A 478 -1.63 -22.80 16.28
C LYS A 478 -2.54 -21.62 16.69
N LYS A 479 -2.71 -20.63 15.81
CA LYS A 479 -3.61 -19.49 15.97
C LYS A 479 -4.99 -19.82 15.39
N ASN A 480 -5.62 -20.87 15.93
CA ASN A 480 -6.89 -21.44 15.42
C ASN A 480 -8.03 -20.42 15.31
N LYS A 481 -8.08 -19.42 16.20
CA LYS A 481 -9.09 -18.35 16.14
C LYS A 481 -9.05 -17.55 14.84
N PHE A 482 -7.85 -17.29 14.31
CA PHE A 482 -7.65 -16.55 13.07
C PHE A 482 -8.02 -17.39 11.85
N ALA A 483 -7.63 -18.68 11.85
CA ALA A 483 -8.04 -19.62 10.81
C ALA A 483 -9.56 -19.82 10.79
N LYS A 484 -10.19 -19.92 11.97
CA LYS A 484 -11.66 -19.99 12.12
C LYS A 484 -12.34 -18.73 11.56
N ALA A 485 -11.83 -17.53 11.84
CA ALA A 485 -12.39 -16.29 11.29
C ALA A 485 -12.35 -16.25 9.75
N ILE A 486 -11.30 -16.76 9.12
CA ILE A 486 -11.20 -16.87 7.66
C ILE A 486 -12.20 -17.91 7.12
N ALA A 487 -12.33 -19.06 7.80
CA ALA A 487 -13.28 -20.10 7.43
C ALA A 487 -14.73 -19.61 7.53
N GLU A 488 -15.08 -18.92 8.62
CA GLU A 488 -16.41 -18.32 8.84
C GLU A 488 -16.76 -17.31 7.74
N ASP A 489 -15.82 -16.42 7.36
CA ASP A 489 -16.04 -15.48 6.25
C ASP A 489 -16.23 -16.20 4.91
N TYR A 490 -15.54 -17.32 4.68
CA TYR A 490 -15.72 -18.14 3.48
C TYR A 490 -17.10 -18.83 3.46
N LEU A 491 -17.62 -19.23 4.62
CA LEU A 491 -18.96 -19.83 4.70
C LEU A 491 -20.08 -18.87 4.29
N ASP A 492 -19.86 -17.55 4.31
CA ASP A 492 -20.84 -16.61 3.77
C ASP A 492 -21.10 -16.81 2.27
N ASP A 493 -20.19 -17.49 1.55
CA ASP A 493 -20.40 -17.85 0.15
C ASP A 493 -21.48 -18.95 0.00
N LEU A 494 -21.82 -19.71 1.05
CA LEU A 494 -22.94 -20.68 1.03
C LEU A 494 -24.29 -20.04 0.73
N ALA A 495 -24.46 -18.75 1.02
CA ALA A 495 -25.70 -18.05 0.69
C ALA A 495 -25.97 -17.98 -0.83
N TYR A 496 -24.95 -18.26 -1.66
CA TYR A 496 -24.98 -18.11 -3.11
C TYR A 496 -24.73 -19.42 -3.89
N PHE A 497 -24.28 -20.47 -3.21
CA PHE A 497 -23.98 -21.78 -3.81
C PHE A 497 -24.69 -22.88 -3.04
N ASP A 498 -25.21 -23.89 -3.75
CA ASP A 498 -25.63 -25.13 -3.12
C ASP A 498 -24.44 -25.86 -2.49
N GLU A 499 -24.70 -26.70 -1.49
CA GLU A 499 -23.68 -27.39 -0.69
C GLU A 499 -22.65 -28.13 -1.58
N LYS A 500 -23.14 -28.82 -2.62
CA LYS A 500 -22.30 -29.60 -3.53
C LYS A 500 -21.35 -28.69 -4.32
N THR A 501 -21.86 -27.57 -4.83
CA THR A 501 -21.04 -26.58 -5.55
C THR A 501 -20.04 -25.89 -4.62
N PHE A 502 -20.43 -25.55 -3.39
CA PHE A 502 -19.52 -24.98 -2.40
C PHE A 502 -18.36 -25.93 -2.06
N LYS A 503 -18.67 -27.20 -1.71
CA LYS A 503 -17.67 -28.25 -1.44
C LYS A 503 -16.73 -28.43 -2.64
N SER A 504 -17.26 -28.44 -3.86
CA SER A 504 -16.47 -28.54 -5.09
C SER A 504 -15.51 -27.35 -5.26
N ASN A 505 -15.98 -26.12 -5.04
CA ASN A 505 -15.17 -24.91 -5.13
C ASN A 505 -14.06 -24.89 -4.08
N ALA A 506 -14.38 -25.18 -2.82
CA ALA A 506 -13.40 -25.24 -1.73
C ALA A 506 -12.31 -26.29 -2.00
N ASN A 507 -12.70 -27.48 -2.46
CA ASN A 507 -11.77 -28.54 -2.87
C ASN A 507 -10.87 -28.11 -4.04
N THR A 508 -11.44 -27.42 -5.04
CA THR A 508 -10.67 -26.90 -6.18
C THR A 508 -9.61 -25.89 -5.73
N GLN A 509 -9.97 -24.95 -4.85
CA GLN A 509 -9.02 -23.96 -4.32
C GLN A 509 -7.89 -24.61 -3.52
N CYS A 510 -8.22 -25.60 -2.68
CA CYS A 510 -7.25 -26.37 -1.91
C CYS A 510 -6.32 -27.19 -2.81
N PHE A 511 -6.87 -27.83 -3.85
CA PHE A 511 -6.09 -28.56 -4.85
C PHE A 511 -5.10 -27.62 -5.57
N LEU A 512 -5.56 -26.45 -6.01
CA LEU A 512 -4.70 -25.46 -6.67
C LEU A 512 -3.57 -24.99 -5.75
N LEU A 513 -3.84 -24.72 -4.47
CA LEU A 513 -2.80 -24.42 -3.47
C LEU A 513 -1.75 -25.53 -3.34
N SER A 514 -2.16 -26.81 -3.46
CA SER A 514 -1.26 -27.95 -3.34
C SER A 514 -0.24 -28.04 -4.49
N ILE A 515 -0.59 -27.56 -5.69
CA ILE A 515 0.25 -27.66 -6.88
C ILE A 515 1.18 -26.47 -7.08
N PHE A 516 0.83 -25.28 -6.59
CA PHE A 516 1.66 -24.09 -6.79
C PHE A 516 3.02 -24.21 -6.10
N GLY A 517 4.06 -23.67 -6.73
CA GLY A 517 5.45 -23.76 -6.29
C GLY A 517 6.10 -22.38 -6.10
N PRO A 518 7.30 -22.33 -5.50
CA PRO A 518 7.99 -21.07 -5.20
C PRO A 518 8.80 -20.48 -6.37
N GLN A 519 8.81 -21.11 -7.56
CA GLN A 519 9.85 -20.88 -8.58
C GLN A 519 9.59 -19.69 -9.50
N PHE A 520 10.52 -18.72 -9.50
CA PHE A 520 10.42 -17.38 -10.09
C PHE A 520 11.08 -17.23 -11.48
N TRP A 521 11.56 -18.31 -12.14
CA TRP A 521 12.49 -18.20 -13.28
C TRP A 521 11.89 -17.89 -14.66
N GLU A 522 10.60 -17.64 -14.77
CA GLU A 522 10.04 -17.16 -16.04
C GLU A 522 10.23 -15.64 -16.12
N ASP A 523 10.93 -15.16 -17.16
CA ASP A 523 11.03 -13.73 -17.53
C ASP A 523 9.69 -13.15 -18.03
N THR A 524 8.57 -13.67 -17.50
CA THR A 524 7.22 -13.18 -17.77
C THR A 524 6.81 -12.21 -16.66
N ASP A 525 6.09 -11.17 -17.06
CA ASP A 525 5.68 -10.00 -16.27
C ASP A 525 4.90 -10.34 -14.99
N ARG A 526 5.54 -10.83 -13.92
CA ARG A 526 4.93 -11.17 -12.60
C ARG A 526 3.49 -11.71 -12.70
N GLY A 527 3.23 -12.49 -13.75
CA GLY A 527 1.96 -13.13 -14.10
C GLY A 527 2.02 -14.63 -13.84
N THR A 528 2.95 -15.06 -12.99
CA THR A 528 3.08 -16.45 -12.56
C THR A 528 2.13 -16.73 -11.42
N LEU A 529 1.55 -17.94 -11.42
CA LEU A 529 0.66 -18.46 -10.38
C LEU A 529 1.33 -18.58 -8.99
N ASN A 530 2.58 -18.14 -8.85
CA ASN A 530 3.37 -18.16 -7.62
C ASN A 530 2.80 -17.28 -6.49
N ILE A 531 2.01 -16.25 -6.80
CA ILE A 531 1.32 -15.46 -5.75
C ILE A 531 0.34 -16.33 -4.94
N TYR A 532 -0.05 -17.48 -5.48
CA TYR A 532 -0.88 -18.46 -4.81
C TYR A 532 -0.07 -19.51 -4.04
N PHE A 533 1.26 -19.42 -4.01
CA PHE A 533 2.08 -20.37 -3.27
C PHE A 533 1.89 -20.19 -1.75
N ALA A 534 1.61 -21.29 -1.06
CA ALA A 534 1.64 -21.38 0.39
C ALA A 534 2.58 -22.53 0.81
N PRO A 535 3.56 -22.28 1.70
CA PRO A 535 4.48 -23.32 2.15
C PRO A 535 3.81 -24.36 3.06
N GLU A 536 2.76 -23.99 3.81
CA GLU A 536 2.05 -24.84 4.78
C GLU A 536 1.06 -25.82 4.12
N LYS A 537 1.51 -26.58 3.12
CA LYS A 537 0.67 -27.52 2.37
C LYS A 537 0.12 -28.66 3.23
N ASP A 538 0.80 -28.99 4.32
CA ASP A 538 0.39 -29.97 5.32
C ASP A 538 -0.88 -29.55 6.09
N GLN A 539 -1.19 -28.25 6.12
CA GLN A 539 -2.36 -27.71 6.81
C GLN A 539 -3.63 -27.69 5.93
N ILE A 540 -3.55 -28.13 4.68
CA ILE A 540 -4.70 -28.13 3.75
C ILE A 540 -5.83 -29.02 4.26
N GLU A 541 -5.54 -30.26 4.67
CA GLU A 541 -6.58 -31.16 5.22
C GLU A 541 -7.15 -30.66 6.55
N PRO A 542 -6.33 -30.21 7.54
CA PRO A 542 -6.84 -29.54 8.74
C PRO A 542 -7.77 -28.35 8.46
N PHE A 543 -7.45 -27.54 7.44
CA PHE A 543 -8.33 -26.44 7.04
C PHE A 543 -9.65 -26.92 6.45
N LYS A 544 -9.64 -27.97 5.61
CA LYS A 544 -10.87 -28.55 5.05
C LYS A 544 -11.75 -29.14 6.14
N GLU A 545 -11.18 -29.86 7.10
CA GLU A 545 -11.92 -30.38 8.27
C GLU A 545 -12.56 -29.23 9.06
N LEU A 546 -11.82 -28.15 9.32
CA LEU A 546 -12.35 -26.96 9.98
C LEU A 546 -13.49 -26.30 9.18
N LEU A 547 -13.31 -26.12 7.86
CA LEU A 547 -14.30 -25.46 7.02
C LEU A 547 -15.59 -26.28 6.92
N PHE A 548 -15.47 -27.59 6.68
CA PHE A 548 -16.65 -28.46 6.50
C PHE A 548 -17.37 -28.73 7.81
N SER A 549 -16.68 -28.87 8.94
CA SER A 549 -17.35 -28.96 10.24
C SER A 549 -18.18 -27.70 10.56
N LEU A 550 -17.62 -26.51 10.33
CA LEU A 550 -18.37 -25.26 10.49
C LEU A 550 -19.51 -25.10 9.47
N MET A 551 -19.36 -25.68 8.27
CA MET A 551 -20.41 -25.73 7.25
C MET A 551 -21.57 -26.61 7.69
N ASP A 552 -21.29 -27.81 8.20
CA ASP A 552 -22.29 -28.75 8.70
C ASP A 552 -23.04 -28.13 9.90
N GLU A 553 -22.34 -27.53 10.87
CA GLU A 553 -22.96 -26.78 11.98
C GLU A 553 -23.90 -25.65 11.49
N ARG A 554 -23.51 -24.93 10.44
CA ARG A 554 -24.31 -23.83 9.85
C ARG A 554 -25.53 -24.36 9.09
N LEU A 555 -25.40 -25.46 8.36
CA LEU A 555 -26.51 -26.11 7.66
C LEU A 555 -27.53 -26.69 8.65
N GLU A 556 -27.07 -27.30 9.74
CA GLU A 556 -27.94 -27.83 10.80
C GLU A 556 -28.74 -26.72 11.51
N ALA A 557 -28.15 -25.54 11.74
CA ALA A 557 -28.87 -24.38 12.24
C ALA A 557 -29.94 -23.91 11.23
N LEU A 558 -29.57 -23.77 9.96
CA LEU A 558 -30.48 -23.30 8.91
C LEU A 558 -31.65 -24.26 8.64
N GLN A 559 -31.44 -25.57 8.67
CA GLN A 559 -32.52 -26.56 8.49
C GLN A 559 -33.54 -26.53 9.64
N ARG A 560 -33.08 -26.29 10.87
CA ARG A 560 -33.97 -26.08 12.02
C ARG A 560 -34.83 -24.84 11.80
N ASP A 561 -34.20 -23.73 11.45
CA ASP A 561 -34.90 -22.47 11.16
C ASP A 561 -35.99 -22.64 10.10
N VAL A 562 -35.70 -23.29 8.96
CA VAL A 562 -36.67 -23.49 7.88
C VAL A 562 -37.92 -24.25 8.35
N LYS A 563 -37.78 -25.27 9.20
CA LYS A 563 -38.93 -26.04 9.73
C LYS A 563 -39.79 -25.20 10.66
N PHE A 564 -39.20 -24.31 11.43
CA PHE A 564 -39.93 -23.34 12.24
C PHE A 564 -40.60 -22.26 11.40
N LEU A 565 -39.94 -21.74 10.36
CA LEU A 565 -40.55 -20.77 9.44
C LEU A 565 -41.79 -21.34 8.74
N SER A 566 -41.81 -22.64 8.43
CA SER A 566 -42.99 -23.32 7.86
C SER A 566 -44.21 -23.32 8.79
N LEU A 567 -44.02 -23.38 10.11
CA LEU A 567 -45.10 -23.27 11.10
C LEU A 567 -45.65 -21.84 11.17
N GLU A 568 -44.79 -20.84 11.04
CA GLU A 568 -45.18 -19.43 11.00
C GLU A 568 -45.98 -19.09 9.73
N VAL A 569 -45.60 -19.67 8.59
CA VAL A 569 -46.39 -19.56 7.35
C VAL A 569 -47.78 -20.20 7.52
N ASP A 570 -47.87 -21.35 8.18
CA ASP A 570 -49.16 -22.00 8.46
C ASP A 570 -50.07 -21.15 9.37
N LYS A 571 -49.51 -20.48 10.40
CA LYS A 571 -50.23 -19.49 11.22
C LYS A 571 -50.87 -18.39 10.36
N LEU A 572 -50.10 -17.79 9.46
CA LEU A 572 -50.59 -16.74 8.57
C LEU A 572 -51.65 -17.28 7.61
N MET A 573 -51.52 -18.52 7.13
CA MET A 573 -52.56 -19.17 6.34
C MET A 573 -53.86 -19.41 7.13
N GLN A 574 -53.79 -19.78 8.40
CA GLN A 574 -54.97 -19.94 9.24
C GLN A 574 -55.65 -18.60 9.55
N LYS A 575 -54.86 -17.55 9.79
CA LYS A 575 -55.37 -16.18 9.92
C LYS A 575 -56.14 -15.76 8.66
N ARG A 576 -55.61 -16.10 7.48
CA ARG A 576 -56.30 -15.92 6.19
C ARG A 576 -57.64 -16.63 6.13
N GLN A 577 -57.69 -17.88 6.58
CA GLN A 577 -58.91 -18.69 6.56
C GLN A 577 -59.97 -18.17 7.53
N ARG A 578 -59.58 -17.73 8.72
CA ARG A 578 -60.49 -17.14 9.73
C ARG A 578 -61.07 -15.79 9.29
N GLN A 579 -60.44 -15.11 8.32
CA GLN A 579 -60.84 -13.79 7.80
C GLN A 579 -61.40 -13.84 6.36
N ASP A 580 -62.00 -14.95 5.94
CA ASP A 580 -62.59 -15.12 4.59
C ASP A 580 -61.64 -14.74 3.44
N GLY A 581 -60.35 -15.05 3.59
CA GLY A 581 -59.33 -14.83 2.56
C GLY A 581 -58.52 -13.55 2.69
N TYR A 582 -58.84 -12.68 3.66
CA TYR A 582 -58.16 -11.40 3.89
C TYR A 582 -56.91 -11.53 4.77
N LEU A 583 -55.83 -10.84 4.39
CA LEU A 583 -54.65 -10.54 5.21
C LEU A 583 -54.37 -9.03 5.08
N ASN A 584 -53.84 -8.40 6.12
CA ASN A 584 -53.34 -7.03 6.00
C ASN A 584 -52.03 -6.99 5.19
N ASP A 585 -51.62 -5.81 4.72
CA ASP A 585 -50.44 -5.67 3.84
C ASP A 585 -49.13 -6.13 4.52
N ALA A 586 -48.98 -5.91 5.83
CA ALA A 586 -47.81 -6.32 6.60
C ALA A 586 -47.72 -7.86 6.73
N ASP A 587 -48.82 -8.51 7.09
CA ASP A 587 -48.90 -9.97 7.21
C ASP A 587 -48.69 -10.64 5.84
N LYS A 588 -49.16 -10.00 4.76
CA LYS A 588 -48.99 -10.50 3.39
C LYS A 588 -47.53 -10.40 2.94
N GLU A 589 -46.87 -9.28 3.22
CA GLU A 589 -45.44 -9.10 2.95
C GLU A 589 -44.59 -10.09 3.77
N GLN A 590 -44.92 -10.29 5.04
CA GLN A 590 -44.30 -11.30 5.90
C GLN A 590 -44.49 -12.71 5.35
N MET A 591 -45.71 -13.08 4.91
CA MET A 591 -45.98 -14.38 4.29
C MET A 591 -45.15 -14.59 3.01
N GLU A 592 -45.08 -13.59 2.13
CA GLU A 592 -44.31 -13.67 0.89
C GLU A 592 -42.79 -13.75 1.14
N ASP A 593 -42.27 -13.04 2.14
CA ASP A 593 -40.87 -13.10 2.56
C ASP A 593 -40.50 -14.47 3.17
N LEU A 594 -41.36 -14.99 4.06
CA LEU A 594 -41.19 -16.32 4.67
C LEU A 594 -41.24 -17.42 3.61
N GLN A 595 -42.20 -17.38 2.69
CA GLN A 595 -42.29 -18.34 1.58
C GLN A 595 -41.07 -18.25 0.66
N ARG A 596 -40.54 -17.05 0.41
CA ARG A 596 -39.30 -16.87 -0.37
C ARG A 596 -38.09 -17.47 0.36
N LYS A 597 -37.97 -17.27 1.67
CA LYS A 597 -36.88 -17.83 2.50
C LYS A 597 -36.92 -19.37 2.53
N ILE A 598 -38.11 -19.96 2.59
CA ILE A 598 -38.30 -21.42 2.53
C ILE A 598 -37.95 -21.95 1.14
N ALA A 599 -38.53 -21.39 0.07
CA ALA A 599 -38.31 -21.85 -1.30
C ALA A 599 -36.85 -21.71 -1.78
N ALA A 600 -36.11 -20.73 -1.26
CA ALA A 600 -34.68 -20.58 -1.55
C ALA A 600 -33.81 -21.68 -0.92
N ARG A 601 -34.36 -22.50 -0.02
CA ARG A 601 -33.62 -23.42 0.87
C ARG A 601 -34.14 -24.85 0.88
N GLU A 602 -35.21 -25.17 0.13
CA GLU A 602 -35.68 -26.56 -0.01
C GLU A 602 -34.63 -27.40 -0.76
N THR A 603 -34.03 -28.35 -0.06
CA THR A 603 -33.30 -29.47 -0.67
C THR A 603 -34.32 -30.48 -1.21
N ASN A 604 -34.04 -31.04 -2.38
CA ASN A 604 -34.76 -32.18 -2.94
C ASN A 604 -34.45 -33.44 -2.10
N ASP A 605 -34.99 -33.53 -0.90
CA ASP A 605 -34.99 -34.78 -0.15
C ASP A 605 -36.24 -35.55 -0.55
N GLU A 606 -36.02 -36.58 -1.38
CA GLU A 606 -37.04 -37.57 -1.72
C GLU A 606 -37.63 -38.16 -0.44
N ASP A 607 -38.95 -38.09 -0.34
CA ASP A 607 -39.76 -38.67 0.73
C ASP A 607 -39.41 -40.14 0.99
N SER A 608 -38.48 -40.38 1.92
CA SER A 608 -38.42 -41.68 2.58
C SER A 608 -39.67 -41.78 3.45
N ILE A 609 -40.59 -42.69 3.08
CA ILE A 609 -41.80 -43.00 3.86
C ILE A 609 -41.36 -43.39 5.27
N SER A 610 -41.39 -42.42 6.18
CA SER A 610 -41.02 -42.61 7.57
C SER A 610 -42.23 -43.14 8.32
N ILE A 611 -42.04 -44.22 9.08
CA ILE A 611 -43.07 -44.81 9.92
C ILE A 611 -43.26 -43.91 11.14
N TRP A 612 -44.49 -43.50 11.44
CA TRP A 612 -44.81 -42.73 12.64
C TRP A 612 -44.54 -43.56 13.90
N THR A 613 -43.63 -43.08 14.76
CA THR A 613 -43.21 -43.75 16.00
C THR A 613 -43.66 -43.00 17.25
N ILE A 614 -43.44 -43.61 18.42
CA ILE A 614 -43.71 -42.98 19.72
C ILE A 614 -42.88 -41.70 19.93
N ASN A 615 -41.68 -41.62 19.36
CA ASN A 615 -40.85 -40.41 19.42
C ASN A 615 -41.53 -39.25 18.68
N ASN A 616 -42.22 -39.54 17.57
CA ASN A 616 -42.99 -38.54 16.84
C ASN A 616 -44.23 -38.09 17.65
N ASP A 617 -44.86 -38.99 18.42
CA ASP A 617 -45.96 -38.63 19.34
C ASP A 617 -45.47 -37.72 20.49
N ILE A 618 -44.29 -37.99 21.07
CA ILE A 618 -43.66 -37.11 22.08
C ILE A 618 -43.36 -35.74 21.49
N LEU A 619 -42.75 -35.69 20.31
CA LEU A 619 -42.39 -34.42 19.67
C LEU A 619 -43.61 -33.62 19.24
N TYR A 620 -44.66 -34.29 18.74
CA TYR A 620 -45.95 -33.67 18.43
C TYR A 620 -46.59 -33.07 19.69
N SER A 621 -46.49 -33.76 20.83
CA SER A 621 -47.02 -33.24 22.09
C SER A 621 -46.27 -31.99 22.59
N LEU A 622 -44.94 -31.96 22.47
CA LEU A 622 -44.12 -30.78 22.80
C LEU A 622 -44.47 -29.60 21.88
N LEU A 623 -44.62 -29.86 20.58
CA LEU A 623 -45.02 -28.87 19.58
C LEU A 623 -46.39 -28.24 19.90
N CYS A 624 -47.36 -29.05 20.33
CA CYS A 624 -48.69 -28.57 20.71
C CYS A 624 -48.66 -27.66 21.94
N ILE A 625 -47.80 -27.94 22.92
CA ILE A 625 -47.70 -27.10 24.13
C ILE A 625 -47.22 -25.70 23.77
N ALA A 626 -46.14 -25.59 23.00
CA ALA A 626 -45.63 -24.30 22.52
C ALA A 626 -46.65 -23.61 21.61
N PHE A 627 -47.08 -24.27 20.53
CA PHE A 627 -47.89 -23.60 19.51
C PHE A 627 -49.29 -23.18 20.00
N PHE A 628 -49.96 -23.95 20.85
CA PHE A 628 -51.31 -23.57 21.31
C PHE A 628 -51.33 -22.47 22.39
N ALA A 629 -50.16 -22.07 22.89
CA ALA A 629 -50.01 -20.97 23.83
C ALA A 629 -50.48 -19.64 23.22
N ASP A 630 -49.81 -19.23 22.15
CA ASP A 630 -49.94 -17.93 21.51
C ASP A 630 -49.97 -18.01 19.96
N GLN A 631 -50.01 -19.23 19.42
CA GLN A 631 -49.94 -19.53 17.99
C GLN A 631 -48.61 -19.13 17.36
N GLU A 632 -47.54 -18.96 18.14
CA GLU A 632 -46.16 -18.75 17.70
C GLU A 632 -45.25 -19.83 18.27
N ILE A 633 -44.01 -19.90 17.76
CA ILE A 633 -42.92 -20.61 18.42
C ILE A 633 -41.70 -19.71 18.33
N ASP A 634 -41.30 -19.11 19.46
CA ASP A 634 -40.18 -18.18 19.50
C ASP A 634 -38.82 -18.88 19.63
N GLU A 635 -37.72 -18.14 19.49
CA GLU A 635 -36.36 -18.71 19.59
C GLU A 635 -36.08 -19.39 20.95
N SER A 636 -36.66 -18.90 22.03
CA SER A 636 -36.47 -19.46 23.36
C SER A 636 -37.18 -20.82 23.51
N GLU A 637 -38.37 -20.96 22.93
CA GLU A 637 -39.13 -22.21 22.92
C GLU A 637 -38.49 -23.27 22.01
N LYS A 638 -37.92 -22.86 20.86
CA LYS A 638 -37.21 -23.75 19.92
C LYS A 638 -36.09 -24.53 20.61
N ASP A 639 -35.24 -23.81 21.34
CA ASP A 639 -34.13 -24.39 22.09
C ASP A 639 -34.63 -25.34 23.17
N VAL A 640 -35.75 -25.00 23.83
CA VAL A 640 -36.33 -25.85 24.88
C VAL A 640 -36.98 -27.11 24.30
N ILE A 641 -37.65 -27.05 23.16
CA ILE A 641 -38.22 -28.23 22.47
C ILE A 641 -37.10 -29.21 22.07
N PHE A 642 -36.02 -28.71 21.48
CA PHE A 642 -34.87 -29.52 21.09
C PHE A 642 -34.23 -30.21 22.30
N ASN A 643 -33.93 -29.44 23.35
CA ASN A 643 -33.34 -29.97 24.58
C ASN A 643 -34.27 -30.96 25.30
N SER A 644 -35.58 -30.71 25.28
CA SER A 644 -36.60 -31.58 25.88
C SER A 644 -36.70 -32.93 25.16
N TYR A 645 -36.66 -32.92 23.83
CA TYR A 645 -36.74 -34.14 23.04
C TYR A 645 -35.51 -35.05 23.23
N LYS A 646 -34.31 -34.45 23.34
CA LYS A 646 -33.04 -35.17 23.58
C LYS A 646 -33.05 -36.00 24.88
N LEU A 647 -33.89 -35.64 25.86
CA LEU A 647 -34.03 -36.39 27.11
C LEU A 647 -34.69 -37.77 26.92
N PHE A 648 -35.51 -37.93 25.88
CA PHE A 648 -36.27 -39.15 25.63
C PHE A 648 -35.62 -40.05 24.57
N VAL A 649 -34.75 -39.48 23.73
CA VAL A 649 -34.05 -40.21 22.68
C VAL A 649 -32.54 -39.95 22.81
N PRO A 650 -31.80 -40.80 23.55
CA PRO A 650 -30.42 -40.53 23.98
C PRO A 650 -29.38 -40.45 22.84
N GLU A 651 -29.67 -41.02 21.67
CA GLU A 651 -28.81 -41.03 20.48
C GLU A 651 -29.31 -40.10 19.36
N VAL A 652 -30.05 -39.04 19.69
CA VAL A 652 -30.48 -38.06 18.68
C VAL A 652 -29.33 -37.14 18.28
N ASP A 653 -28.96 -37.26 17.01
CA ASP A 653 -28.21 -36.24 16.28
C ASP A 653 -29.17 -35.22 15.62
N ASN A 654 -28.62 -34.13 15.08
CA ASN A 654 -29.44 -33.07 14.49
C ASN A 654 -30.19 -33.55 13.24
N GLU A 655 -29.66 -34.53 12.50
CA GLU A 655 -30.30 -35.10 11.31
C GLU A 655 -31.55 -35.92 11.68
N SER A 656 -31.44 -36.81 12.68
CA SER A 656 -32.57 -37.59 13.21
C SER A 656 -33.62 -36.70 13.88
N PHE A 657 -33.22 -35.70 14.66
CA PHE A 657 -34.14 -34.69 15.20
C PHE A 657 -34.88 -33.97 14.07
N ASN A 658 -34.14 -33.46 13.09
CA ASN A 658 -34.71 -32.72 11.97
C ASN A 658 -35.72 -33.59 11.23
N LYS A 659 -35.41 -34.85 10.96
CA LYS A 659 -36.34 -35.78 10.31
C LYS A 659 -37.62 -35.96 11.13
N ASP A 660 -37.51 -36.26 12.42
CA ASP A 660 -38.67 -36.51 13.29
C ASP A 660 -39.50 -35.24 13.54
N PHE A 661 -38.84 -34.09 13.69
CA PHE A 661 -39.47 -32.78 13.82
C PHE A 661 -40.17 -32.36 12.54
N GLY A 662 -39.56 -32.65 11.38
CA GLY A 662 -40.18 -32.45 10.07
C GLY A 662 -41.47 -33.26 9.93
N LEU A 663 -41.47 -34.54 10.29
CA LEU A 663 -42.67 -35.39 10.24
C LEU A 663 -43.77 -34.92 11.19
N ALA A 664 -43.41 -34.54 12.42
CA ALA A 664 -44.37 -34.01 13.40
C ALA A 664 -44.99 -32.69 12.91
N THR A 665 -44.16 -31.80 12.36
CA THR A 665 -44.57 -30.51 11.79
C THR A 665 -45.43 -30.68 10.56
N SER A 666 -45.04 -31.53 9.60
CA SER A 666 -45.85 -31.84 8.41
C SER A 666 -47.22 -32.38 8.79
N LYS A 667 -47.29 -33.32 9.74
CA LYS A 667 -48.57 -33.83 10.24
C LYS A 667 -49.38 -32.74 10.94
N PHE A 668 -48.74 -31.86 11.70
CA PHE A 668 -49.40 -30.74 12.37
C PHE A 668 -50.03 -29.77 11.35
N ILE A 669 -49.29 -29.43 10.29
CA ILE A 669 -49.75 -28.59 9.19
C ILE A 669 -50.89 -29.27 8.41
N ASP A 670 -50.73 -30.54 8.04
CA ASP A 670 -51.73 -31.33 7.30
C ASP A 670 -53.09 -31.44 7.99
N LEU A 671 -53.10 -31.38 9.33
CA LEU A 671 -54.32 -31.53 10.11
C LEU A 671 -55.29 -30.33 10.00
N LYS A 672 -54.90 -29.20 9.37
CA LYS A 672 -55.69 -28.03 8.92
C LYS A 672 -56.63 -27.32 9.92
N SER A 673 -57.30 -28.02 10.82
CA SER A 673 -58.17 -27.47 11.86
C SER A 673 -57.60 -27.69 13.26
N GLU A 674 -57.84 -26.71 14.13
CA GLU A 674 -57.45 -26.73 15.54
C GLU A 674 -58.06 -27.93 16.29
N GLU A 675 -59.32 -28.30 15.98
CA GLU A 675 -59.99 -29.48 16.53
C GLU A 675 -59.28 -30.79 16.14
N SER A 676 -58.80 -30.90 14.89
CA SER A 676 -58.08 -32.10 14.44
C SER A 676 -56.68 -32.20 15.06
N ARG A 677 -56.01 -31.06 15.29
CA ARG A 677 -54.72 -30.99 15.97
C ARG A 677 -54.86 -31.34 17.46
N GLN A 678 -55.88 -30.82 18.13
CA GLN A 678 -56.17 -31.17 19.52
C GLN A 678 -56.51 -32.66 19.66
N LYS A 679 -57.27 -33.21 18.71
CA LYS A 679 -57.55 -34.66 18.69
C LYS A 679 -56.28 -35.49 18.49
N GLN A 680 -55.39 -35.07 17.60
CA GLN A 680 -54.10 -35.75 17.43
C GLN A 680 -53.21 -35.59 18.67
N PHE A 681 -53.26 -34.46 19.37
CA PHE A 681 -52.58 -34.27 20.66
C PHE A 681 -53.09 -35.29 21.69
N ASP A 682 -54.42 -35.42 21.84
CA ASP A 682 -55.04 -36.41 22.73
C ASP A 682 -54.64 -37.85 22.36
N ASP A 683 -54.68 -38.18 21.07
CA ASP A 683 -54.25 -39.50 20.57
C ASP A 683 -52.76 -39.77 20.86
N SER A 684 -51.91 -38.74 20.76
CA SER A 684 -50.47 -38.83 21.06
C SER A 684 -50.25 -39.06 22.56
N LEU A 685 -50.96 -38.33 23.43
CA LEU A 685 -50.89 -38.52 24.88
C LEU A 685 -51.34 -39.92 25.30
N ILE A 686 -52.42 -40.45 24.70
CA ILE A 686 -52.90 -41.81 24.98
C ILE A 686 -51.84 -42.84 24.57
N LYS A 687 -51.25 -42.70 23.38
CA LYS A 687 -50.21 -43.61 22.90
C LYS A 687 -48.98 -43.60 23.80
N ILE A 688 -48.52 -42.40 24.19
CA ILE A 688 -47.40 -42.20 25.15
C ILE A 688 -47.67 -42.94 26.46
N LYS A 689 -48.90 -42.88 26.99
CA LYS A 689 -49.28 -43.59 28.23
C LYS A 689 -49.28 -45.11 28.07
N THR A 690 -49.73 -45.59 26.92
CA THR A 690 -49.90 -47.03 26.65
C THR A 690 -48.61 -47.73 26.21
N GLU A 691 -47.55 -46.98 25.91
CA GLU A 691 -46.28 -47.53 25.44
C GLU A 691 -45.55 -48.26 26.58
N PRO A 692 -45.21 -49.55 26.44
CA PRO A 692 -44.58 -50.34 27.51
C PRO A 692 -43.21 -49.82 27.96
N THR A 693 -42.52 -49.06 27.11
CA THR A 693 -41.19 -48.50 27.38
C THR A 693 -41.22 -47.19 28.15
N ILE A 694 -42.40 -46.58 28.34
CA ILE A 694 -42.56 -45.30 29.03
C ILE A 694 -43.08 -45.54 30.45
N GLU A 695 -42.19 -45.36 31.43
CA GLU A 695 -42.56 -45.49 32.85
C GLU A 695 -43.17 -44.19 33.39
N ASN A 696 -43.89 -44.26 34.52
CA ASN A 696 -44.41 -43.08 35.23
C ASN A 696 -43.34 -42.04 35.54
N LYS A 697 -42.07 -42.44 35.69
CA LYS A 697 -40.94 -41.52 35.86
C LYS A 697 -40.67 -40.68 34.60
N GLN A 698 -40.80 -41.27 33.41
CA GLN A 698 -40.64 -40.57 32.14
C GLN A 698 -41.84 -39.67 31.84
N LEU A 699 -43.06 -40.08 32.23
CA LEU A 699 -44.23 -39.20 32.16
C LEU A 699 -44.06 -37.95 33.05
N ASN A 700 -43.55 -38.12 34.28
CA ASN A 700 -43.17 -36.99 35.15
C ASN A 700 -42.12 -36.09 34.48
N GLN A 701 -41.12 -36.68 33.84
CA GLN A 701 -40.09 -35.94 33.13
C GLN A 701 -40.67 -35.17 31.92
N LEU A 702 -41.67 -35.72 31.23
CA LEU A 702 -42.32 -35.07 30.10
C LEU A 702 -43.22 -33.90 30.55
N ILE A 703 -43.90 -34.04 31.70
CA ILE A 703 -44.59 -32.90 32.33
C ILE A 703 -43.61 -31.79 32.70
N HIS A 704 -42.42 -32.12 33.20
CA HIS A 704 -41.37 -31.12 33.43
C HIS A 704 -40.91 -30.45 32.13
N CYS A 705 -40.82 -31.19 31.03
CA CYS A 705 -40.53 -30.60 29.72
C CYS A 705 -41.63 -29.63 29.27
N TYR A 706 -42.91 -29.97 29.45
CA TYR A 706 -44.00 -29.04 29.14
C TYR A 706 -43.96 -27.77 29.99
N ILE A 707 -43.62 -27.90 31.28
CA ILE A 707 -43.44 -26.76 32.19
C ILE A 707 -42.23 -25.91 31.77
N ASN A 708 -41.16 -26.53 31.29
CA ASN A 708 -39.99 -25.80 30.81
C ASN A 708 -40.31 -25.01 29.54
N ILE A 709 -41.12 -25.57 28.63
CA ILE A 709 -41.61 -24.86 27.44
C ILE A 709 -42.44 -23.65 27.88
N ALA A 710 -43.44 -23.84 28.74
CA ALA A 710 -44.28 -22.74 29.22
C ALA A 710 -43.54 -21.67 30.06
N ASN A 711 -42.33 -21.96 30.53
CA ASN A 711 -41.47 -21.03 31.25
C ASN A 711 -40.37 -20.41 30.37
N ALA A 712 -40.30 -20.80 29.09
CA ALA A 712 -39.41 -20.18 28.11
C ALA A 712 -39.89 -18.76 27.78
N ASP A 713 -41.21 -18.60 27.70
CA ASP A 713 -41.88 -17.33 27.45
C ASP A 713 -41.78 -16.35 28.64
N ASP A 714 -41.83 -15.06 28.32
CA ASP A 714 -41.94 -13.98 29.30
C ASP A 714 -43.26 -14.04 30.10
N PHE A 715 -44.30 -14.66 29.55
CA PHE A 715 -45.63 -14.82 30.16
C PHE A 715 -46.22 -16.21 29.93
N ILE A 716 -46.57 -16.92 31.01
CA ILE A 716 -47.26 -18.22 30.91
C ILE A 716 -48.72 -18.03 30.42
N HIS A 717 -49.05 -18.65 29.29
CA HIS A 717 -50.37 -18.58 28.67
C HIS A 717 -51.39 -19.52 29.36
N ASP A 718 -52.67 -19.09 29.43
CA ASP A 718 -53.73 -19.92 30.06
C ASP A 718 -53.96 -21.24 29.32
N ASN A 719 -53.75 -21.25 28.01
CA ASN A 719 -53.89 -22.43 27.17
C ASN A 719 -52.83 -23.49 27.50
N GLU A 720 -51.58 -23.10 27.74
CA GLU A 720 -50.50 -24.02 28.11
C GLU A 720 -50.81 -24.72 29.43
N VAL A 721 -51.19 -23.94 30.46
CA VAL A 721 -51.58 -24.50 31.76
C VAL A 721 -52.76 -25.45 31.60
N THR A 722 -53.70 -25.15 30.70
CA THR A 722 -54.84 -26.01 30.40
C THR A 722 -54.42 -27.31 29.72
N LEU A 723 -53.52 -27.25 28.74
CA LEU A 723 -53.00 -28.43 28.04
C LEU A 723 -52.14 -29.31 28.93
N ILE A 724 -51.33 -28.72 29.82
CA ILE A 724 -50.54 -29.49 30.80
C ILE A 724 -51.47 -30.16 31.81
N LYS A 725 -52.50 -29.46 32.31
CA LYS A 725 -53.54 -30.06 33.18
C LYS A 725 -54.27 -31.20 32.48
N HIS A 726 -54.56 -31.04 31.20
CA HIS A 726 -55.21 -32.05 30.37
C HIS A 726 -54.33 -33.29 30.21
N ALA A 727 -53.02 -33.12 29.95
CA ALA A 727 -52.05 -34.21 29.91
C ALA A 727 -51.93 -34.96 31.25
N ILE A 728 -51.84 -34.24 32.37
CA ILE A 728 -51.85 -34.81 33.74
C ILE A 728 -53.12 -35.65 33.97
N THR A 729 -54.27 -35.16 33.51
CA THR A 729 -55.56 -35.83 33.66
C THR A 729 -55.62 -37.11 32.82
N ILE A 730 -55.22 -37.06 31.54
CA ILE A 730 -55.18 -38.24 30.65
C ILE A 730 -54.22 -39.31 31.20
N TRP A 731 -53.08 -38.89 31.72
CA TRP A 731 -52.08 -39.78 32.31
C TRP A 731 -52.42 -40.27 33.73
N GLU A 732 -53.51 -39.77 34.34
CA GLU A 732 -53.95 -40.11 35.71
C GLU A 732 -52.82 -39.92 36.74
N MET A 733 -52.06 -38.83 36.59
CA MET A 733 -50.94 -38.52 37.47
C MET A 733 -51.41 -37.70 38.68
N ASP A 734 -50.88 -38.02 39.86
CA ASP A 734 -51.14 -37.26 41.09
C ASP A 734 -50.23 -36.03 41.17
N LEU A 735 -50.44 -35.09 40.23
CA LEU A 735 -49.68 -33.85 40.10
C LEU A 735 -50.65 -32.67 39.99
N THR A 736 -50.37 -31.57 40.69
CA THR A 736 -51.16 -30.34 40.57
C THR A 736 -50.28 -29.18 40.09
N ILE A 737 -50.82 -28.39 39.15
CA ILE A 737 -50.22 -27.15 38.68
C ILE A 737 -51.20 -26.00 38.83
N ASN A 738 -50.73 -24.89 39.38
CA ASN A 738 -51.49 -23.64 39.48
C ASN A 738 -50.76 -22.56 38.69
N LYS A 739 -51.53 -21.73 37.98
CA LYS A 739 -50.96 -20.59 37.28
C LYS A 739 -50.38 -19.62 38.32
N PRO A 740 -49.07 -19.32 38.27
CA PRO A 740 -48.44 -18.46 39.25
C PRO A 740 -48.85 -16.99 39.06
N SER A 741 -48.69 -16.17 40.11
CA SER A 741 -48.87 -14.71 40.00
C SER A 741 -47.83 -14.11 39.07
N SER A 742 -48.20 -13.06 38.31
CA SER A 742 -47.36 -12.42 37.28
C SER A 742 -45.90 -12.25 37.71
N GLY A 743 -44.97 -12.82 36.93
CA GLY A 743 -43.52 -12.75 37.14
C GLY A 743 -42.88 -13.96 37.87
N GLN A 744 -43.65 -15.01 38.20
CA GLN A 744 -43.15 -16.25 38.77
C GLN A 744 -43.24 -17.42 37.77
N LYS A 745 -42.31 -18.38 37.87
CA LYS A 745 -42.26 -19.57 37.02
C LYS A 745 -43.36 -20.57 37.41
N LEU A 746 -43.87 -21.30 36.42
CA LEU A 746 -44.77 -22.44 36.60
C LEU A 746 -43.99 -23.57 37.28
N GLU A 747 -44.50 -24.09 38.39
CA GLU A 747 -43.90 -25.20 39.14
C GLU A 747 -44.98 -26.23 39.51
N LEU A 748 -44.55 -27.47 39.76
CA LEU A 748 -45.41 -28.52 40.30
C LEU A 748 -45.63 -28.28 41.79
N GLU A 749 -46.89 -28.26 42.23
CA GLU A 749 -47.21 -28.33 43.65
C GLU A 749 -47.03 -29.77 44.14
N LYS A 750 -46.39 -29.92 45.31
CA LYS A 750 -46.16 -31.22 45.96
C LYS A 750 -47.29 -31.61 46.88
#